data_AF-A0A3B9VWJ3-F1
#
_entry.id   AF-A0A3B9VWJ3-F1
#
_cell.length_a   1.000
_cell.length_b   1.000
_cell.length_c   1.000
_cell.angle_alpha   90.00
_cell.angle_beta   90.00
_cell.angle_gamma   90.00
#
_symmetry.space_group_name_H-M   'P 1'
#
loop_
_entity.id
_entity.type
_entity.pdbx_description
1 polymer ?
#
loop_
_entity_poly.entity_id
_entity_poly.type
_entity_poly.pdbx_seq_one_letter_code
_entity_poly.pdbx_strand_id
1 'polypeptide(L)'
;MQDRYNEENHRHYRAEEKERSVSPDADALKEKLRLEKEVSKEYRALYFDKAKEYDALFQAYQATVTSFAWKMTKPLRASLDLAKRILKSNRATYLFCKGIKGILRDGPIYTWKRVKRKICQDKKNRDWSKYDEKELAMQRQYLFPRQIKFSILVPLYNTPEDFLKEMIASVQAQTYPNWELCLADGSDDEHPQVGTIVMQAAQKDERIQYRKLSKNLGISGNTNACIEMATGDYIALFDHDDILHPSALYENMRAICEKGADFIYTDELTFQGTTKNITVAHFKPDFAIDNLRANNYICHFTVFQKSLLEKVGLFRSECDGSQDFDMVLRLTEQAQKIVHIPKPLYFWRSHPLSVASSLLAKPYVFESAKRAVRDHLDRVGLEGEVLDSAALSIYRVKYKIKGEPLISILIPNKDHVSDLRKCIVSIQEKTSYPNYEIIVIENNSEEEKTFQYYQFLEKQPNVRVVRWEGKFNYSAINNFGYTFAKGEYILLLNNDTEVISADWLQEMLMYAQRGDVGAVGAKLYYPDNTVQHGGVVLGVGGVAAHLHCNRQREDIGYMGRLVYAQDLTAVTAACMMLPRKVWEETGGLDESFEVAFNDVDLCMRIRQKGYLIVFTPYAELYHYEFKSRKADDTPEKRARFVGEVERFQARWAKELEAGDPYYNPNFSLDDANFTIR
;
A
#
# COMPACT_ATOMS: atom_id res chain seq x y z
N MET A 1 -47.89 25.47 39.38
CA MET A 1 -48.53 24.22 38.93
C MET A 1 -47.53 23.24 38.28
N GLN A 2 -46.32 23.70 37.91
CA GLN A 2 -45.18 22.82 37.55
C GLN A 2 -44.53 22.14 38.77
N ASP A 3 -44.58 22.74 39.96
CA ASP A 3 -43.87 22.21 41.14
C ASP A 3 -44.59 21.06 41.85
N ARG A 4 -45.90 20.86 41.61
CA ARG A 4 -46.64 19.71 42.16
C ARG A 4 -46.58 18.46 41.28
N TYR A 5 -46.10 18.56 40.05
CA TYR A 5 -45.91 17.41 39.15
C TYR A 5 -44.55 16.70 39.36
N ASN A 6 -43.56 17.41 39.92
CA ASN A 6 -42.23 16.87 40.17
C ASN A 6 -42.10 16.13 41.51
N GLU A 7 -42.98 16.37 42.48
CA GLU A 7 -42.93 15.69 43.79
C GLU A 7 -43.60 14.31 43.80
N GLU A 8 -44.57 14.04 42.92
CA GLU A 8 -45.22 12.72 42.81
C GLU A 8 -44.38 11.70 42.02
N ASN A 9 -43.62 12.14 41.00
CA ASN A 9 -42.73 11.25 40.23
C ASN A 9 -41.51 10.78 41.05
N HIS A 10 -41.07 11.55 42.04
CA HIS A 10 -39.93 11.19 42.88
C HIS A 10 -40.25 10.12 43.94
N ARG A 11 -41.53 9.89 44.26
CA ARG A 11 -41.95 8.83 45.19
C ARG A 11 -42.08 7.48 44.52
N HIS A 12 -42.37 7.43 43.22
CA HIS A 12 -42.47 6.18 42.48
C HIS A 12 -41.09 5.55 42.18
N TYR A 13 -40.05 6.35 41.93
CA TYR A 13 -38.70 5.85 41.68
C TYR A 13 -37.98 5.27 42.91
N ARG A 14 -38.38 5.66 44.14
CA ARG A 14 -37.77 5.13 45.38
C ARG A 14 -38.35 3.79 45.84
N ALA A 15 -39.41 3.30 45.21
CA ALA A 15 -40.01 2.01 45.55
C ALA A 15 -39.38 0.83 44.78
N GLU A 16 -38.80 1.07 43.59
CA GLU A 16 -38.21 0.01 42.74
C GLU A 16 -36.73 -0.29 43.05
N GLU A 17 -36.01 0.58 43.78
CA GLU A 17 -34.61 0.31 44.18
C GLU A 17 -34.48 -0.65 45.37
N LYS A 18 -35.59 -1.09 45.99
CA LYS A 18 -35.56 -1.95 47.18
C LYS A 18 -35.53 -3.46 46.91
N GLU A 19 -35.53 -3.90 45.65
CA GLU A 19 -35.61 -5.35 45.30
C GLU A 19 -34.40 -5.91 44.53
N ARG A 20 -33.25 -5.24 44.50
CA ARG A 20 -31.99 -5.85 44.01
C ARG A 20 -30.91 -5.78 45.07
N SER A 21 -30.91 -6.74 45.98
CA SER A 21 -29.71 -7.04 46.76
C SER A 21 -29.40 -8.54 46.76
N VAL A 22 -28.09 -8.81 46.75
CA VAL A 22 -27.33 -10.07 46.88
C VAL A 22 -26.79 -10.65 45.55
N SER A 23 -25.52 -10.31 45.25
CA SER A 23 -24.64 -10.98 44.28
C SER A 23 -23.19 -11.02 44.83
N PRO A 24 -22.40 -12.09 44.60
CA PRO A 24 -21.19 -12.43 45.36
C PRO A 24 -19.89 -11.77 44.82
N ASP A 25 -19.84 -10.43 44.79
CA ASP A 25 -18.75 -9.69 44.14
C ASP A 25 -18.11 -8.57 45.00
N ALA A 26 -18.37 -8.57 46.31
CA ALA A 26 -17.86 -7.51 47.20
C ALA A 26 -16.37 -7.66 47.54
N ASP A 27 -15.86 -8.89 47.63
CA ASP A 27 -14.47 -9.14 48.02
C ASP A 27 -13.50 -9.10 46.82
N ALA A 28 -13.94 -9.51 45.63
CA ALA A 28 -13.18 -9.31 44.39
C ALA A 28 -13.06 -7.82 44.04
N LEU A 29 -14.11 -7.03 44.27
CA LEU A 29 -14.07 -5.58 44.08
C LEU A 29 -13.13 -4.89 45.08
N LYS A 30 -13.07 -5.36 46.34
CA LYS A 30 -12.13 -4.84 47.35
C LYS A 30 -10.67 -5.13 46.97
N GLU A 31 -10.38 -6.34 46.49
CA GLU A 31 -9.01 -6.71 46.10
C GLU A 31 -8.57 -5.96 44.83
N LYS A 32 -9.47 -5.78 43.86
CA LYS A 32 -9.23 -4.91 42.69
C LYS A 32 -8.96 -3.46 43.11
N LEU A 33 -9.75 -2.92 44.05
CA LEU A 33 -9.56 -1.55 44.57
C LEU A 33 -8.26 -1.41 45.37
N ARG A 34 -7.79 -2.49 46.02
CA ARG A 34 -6.51 -2.52 46.74
C ARG A 34 -5.34 -2.49 45.75
N LEU A 35 -5.38 -3.35 44.72
CA LEU A 35 -4.38 -3.39 43.65
C LEU A 35 -4.32 -2.07 42.87
N GLU A 36 -5.47 -1.47 42.54
CA GLU A 36 -5.52 -0.16 41.87
C GLU A 36 -4.91 0.96 42.74
N LYS A 37 -5.08 0.90 44.07
CA LYS A 37 -4.45 1.85 45.00
C LYS A 37 -2.94 1.63 45.12
N GLU A 38 -2.48 0.39 45.11
CA GLU A 38 -1.05 0.05 45.15
C GLU A 38 -0.34 0.47 43.84
N VAL A 39 -0.93 0.15 42.69
CA VAL A 39 -0.46 0.62 41.37
C VAL A 39 -0.47 2.14 41.29
N SER A 40 -1.54 2.81 41.76
CA SER A 40 -1.60 4.28 41.80
C SER A 40 -0.50 4.89 42.68
N LYS A 41 -0.09 4.20 43.74
CA LYS A 41 0.98 4.65 44.65
C LYS A 41 2.36 4.49 44.00
N GLU A 42 2.61 3.40 43.29
CA GLU A 42 3.85 3.20 42.50
C GLU A 42 3.94 4.18 41.33
N TYR A 43 2.85 4.41 40.59
CA TYR A 43 2.79 5.41 39.53
C TYR A 43 3.04 6.83 40.07
N ARG A 44 2.51 7.16 41.26
CA ARG A 44 2.81 8.44 41.91
C ARG A 44 4.28 8.54 42.30
N ALA A 45 4.89 7.49 42.84
CA ALA A 45 6.32 7.48 43.17
C ALA A 45 7.19 7.67 41.91
N LEU A 46 6.89 6.95 40.83
CA LEU A 46 7.56 7.10 39.53
C LEU A 46 7.39 8.51 38.95
N TYR A 47 6.18 9.09 39.08
CA TYR A 47 5.90 10.46 38.64
C TYR A 47 6.68 11.49 39.46
N PHE A 48 6.81 11.29 40.78
CA PHE A 48 7.61 12.16 41.64
C PHE A 48 9.11 12.07 41.34
N ASP A 49 9.64 10.87 41.05
CA ASP A 49 11.05 10.72 40.65
C ASP A 49 11.31 11.32 39.27
N LYS A 50 10.40 11.13 38.31
CA LYS A 50 10.44 11.81 37.00
C LYS A 50 10.35 13.34 37.13
N ALA A 51 9.53 13.84 38.04
CA ALA A 51 9.41 15.28 38.31
C ALA A 51 10.71 15.85 38.90
N LYS A 52 11.37 15.13 39.81
CA LYS A 52 12.70 15.51 40.33
C LYS A 52 13.77 15.48 39.24
N GLU A 53 13.75 14.46 38.39
CA GLU A 53 14.68 14.33 37.25
C GLU A 53 14.48 15.49 36.26
N TYR A 54 13.22 15.86 35.99
CA TYR A 54 12.87 17.02 35.17
C TYR A 54 13.30 18.34 35.82
N ASP A 55 13.07 18.53 37.12
CA ASP A 55 13.50 19.74 37.84
C ASP A 55 15.02 19.86 37.85
N ALA A 56 15.75 18.76 38.02
CA ALA A 56 17.21 18.75 37.93
C ALA A 56 17.70 19.12 36.52
N LEU A 57 17.07 18.57 35.48
CA LEU A 57 17.35 18.92 34.08
C LEU A 57 17.01 20.38 33.78
N PHE A 58 15.90 20.87 34.31
CA PHE A 58 15.45 22.25 34.15
C PHE A 58 16.40 23.21 34.86
N GLN A 59 16.86 22.90 36.07
CA GLN A 59 17.89 23.66 36.79
C GLN A 59 19.22 23.65 36.04
N ALA A 60 19.66 22.50 35.51
CA ALA A 60 20.89 22.41 34.69
C ALA A 60 20.77 23.19 33.38
N TYR A 61 19.59 23.15 32.74
CA TYR A 61 19.27 23.95 31.57
C TYR A 61 19.32 25.44 31.90
N GLN A 62 18.64 25.88 32.97
CA GLN A 62 18.65 27.27 33.44
C GLN A 62 20.07 27.74 33.79
N ALA A 63 20.85 26.93 34.49
CA ALA A 63 22.26 27.22 34.79
C ALA A 63 23.07 27.38 33.51
N THR A 64 22.86 26.54 32.51
CA THR A 64 23.52 26.63 31.20
C THR A 64 23.09 27.90 30.47
N VAL A 65 21.79 28.18 30.35
CA VAL A 65 21.30 29.34 29.58
C VAL A 65 21.50 30.69 30.29
N THR A 66 21.68 30.69 31.62
CA THR A 66 22.00 31.89 32.40
C THR A 66 23.50 32.09 32.61
N SER A 67 24.33 31.08 32.31
CA SER A 67 25.79 31.15 32.43
C SER A 67 26.40 32.28 31.60
N PHE A 68 27.53 32.79 32.09
CA PHE A 68 28.31 33.82 31.39
C PHE A 68 28.77 33.32 30.00
N ALA A 69 29.24 32.07 29.90
CA ALA A 69 29.65 31.46 28.63
C ALA A 69 28.51 31.40 27.59
N TRP A 70 27.29 31.05 28.01
CA TRP A 70 26.14 31.05 27.11
C TRP A 70 25.73 32.46 26.70
N LYS A 71 25.72 33.42 27.62
CA LYS A 71 25.41 34.82 27.30
C LYS A 71 26.43 35.43 26.35
N MET A 72 27.72 35.14 26.54
CA MET A 72 28.83 35.59 25.69
C MET A 72 28.77 35.01 24.27
N THR A 73 28.22 33.80 24.09
CA THR A 73 28.05 33.19 22.75
C THR A 73 26.76 33.64 22.05
N LYS A 74 25.91 34.46 22.67
CA LYS A 74 24.65 34.95 22.06
C LYS A 74 24.86 35.65 20.71
N PRO A 75 25.85 36.53 20.51
CA PRO A 75 26.12 37.13 19.20
C PRO A 75 26.53 36.07 18.17
N LEU A 76 27.39 35.13 18.55
CA LEU A 76 27.85 34.05 17.67
C LEU A 76 26.71 33.11 17.27
N ARG A 77 25.82 32.77 18.21
CA ARG A 77 24.64 31.91 17.97
C ARG A 77 23.59 32.62 17.12
N ALA A 78 23.34 33.91 17.36
CA ALA A 78 22.49 34.73 16.49
C ALA A 78 23.07 34.84 15.07
N SER A 79 24.39 34.98 14.95
CA SER A 79 25.11 34.99 13.66
C SER A 79 25.02 33.65 12.95
N LEU A 80 25.16 32.53 13.69
CA LEU A 80 25.03 31.16 13.18
C LEU A 80 23.59 30.84 12.76
N ASP A 81 22.59 31.32 13.49
CA ASP A 81 21.18 31.13 13.14
C ASP A 81 20.77 32.04 11.97
N LEU A 82 21.30 33.26 11.89
CA LEU A 82 21.17 34.13 10.73
C LEU A 82 21.85 33.51 9.51
N ALA A 83 23.07 32.99 9.65
CA ALA A 83 23.77 32.26 8.61
C ALA A 83 23.00 31.00 8.20
N LYS A 84 22.47 30.20 9.14
CA LYS A 84 21.62 29.04 8.83
C LYS A 84 20.33 29.45 8.12
N ARG A 85 19.70 30.57 8.51
CA ARG A 85 18.50 31.12 7.84
C ARG A 85 18.82 31.59 6.42
N ILE A 86 19.94 32.27 6.21
CA ILE A 86 20.42 32.72 4.89
C ILE A 86 20.84 31.52 4.01
N LEU A 87 21.53 30.53 4.58
CA LEU A 87 21.94 29.29 3.90
C LEU A 87 20.73 28.40 3.55
N LYS A 88 19.63 28.48 4.31
CA LYS A 88 18.37 27.78 4.05
C LYS A 88 17.39 28.58 3.18
N SER A 89 17.52 29.91 3.08
CA SER A 89 16.63 30.75 2.28
C SER A 89 16.98 30.77 0.79
N ASN A 90 18.23 30.44 0.44
CA ASN A 90 18.68 30.33 -0.94
C ASN A 90 18.78 28.85 -1.35
N ARG A 91 17.95 28.43 -2.31
CA ARG A 91 17.91 27.07 -2.88
C ARG A 91 19.30 26.60 -3.34
N ALA A 92 20.10 27.48 -3.94
CA ALA A 92 21.44 27.15 -4.43
C ALA A 92 22.38 26.80 -3.27
N THR A 93 22.35 27.57 -2.19
CA THR A 93 23.23 27.36 -1.03
C THR A 93 22.77 26.19 -0.17
N TYR A 94 21.45 25.99 -0.03
CA TYR A 94 20.89 24.78 0.58
C TYR A 94 21.31 23.52 -0.17
N LEU A 95 21.22 23.53 -1.51
CA LEU A 95 21.64 22.41 -2.36
C LEU A 95 23.15 22.22 -2.30
N PHE A 96 23.94 23.28 -2.23
CA PHE A 96 25.39 23.21 -2.05
C PHE A 96 25.76 22.59 -0.69
N CYS A 97 25.16 23.04 0.41
CA CYS A 97 25.36 22.42 1.72
C CYS A 97 24.86 20.97 1.77
N LYS A 98 23.75 20.64 1.10
CA LYS A 98 23.24 19.27 0.96
C LYS A 98 24.17 18.42 0.09
N GLY A 99 24.81 19.01 -0.91
CA GLY A 99 25.83 18.42 -1.76
C GLY A 99 27.10 18.11 -0.98
N ILE A 100 27.63 19.09 -0.22
CA ILE A 100 28.78 18.89 0.67
C ILE A 100 28.48 17.83 1.74
N LYS A 101 27.31 17.90 2.39
CA LYS A 101 26.89 16.86 3.34
C LYS A 101 26.78 15.49 2.66
N GLY A 102 26.27 15.44 1.43
CA GLY A 102 26.25 14.23 0.62
C GLY A 102 27.65 13.70 0.37
N ILE A 103 28.59 14.54 -0.05
CA ILE A 103 29.98 14.16 -0.32
C ILE A 103 30.66 13.66 0.97
N LEU A 104 30.42 14.34 2.10
CA LEU A 104 30.99 13.97 3.39
C LEU A 104 30.37 12.67 3.97
N ARG A 105 29.09 12.39 3.68
CA ARG A 105 28.36 11.23 4.20
C ARG A 105 28.50 10.00 3.30
N ASP A 106 28.34 10.19 2.00
CA ASP A 106 28.16 9.14 1.00
C ASP A 106 29.36 9.03 0.04
N GLY A 107 30.33 9.95 0.11
CA GLY A 107 31.50 10.01 -0.78
C GLY A 107 31.24 10.75 -2.10
N PRO A 108 32.31 11.19 -2.81
CA PRO A 108 32.21 12.01 -4.01
C PRO A 108 31.59 11.27 -5.19
N ILE A 109 31.91 9.98 -5.38
CA ILE A 109 31.39 9.16 -6.49
C ILE A 109 29.89 8.93 -6.34
N TYR A 110 29.43 8.55 -5.14
CA TYR A 110 28.01 8.31 -4.88
C TYR A 110 27.19 9.59 -4.95
N THR A 111 27.73 10.69 -4.41
CA THR A 111 27.07 11.99 -4.49
C THR A 111 27.02 12.49 -5.92
N TRP A 112 28.06 12.26 -6.72
CA TRP A 112 28.06 12.56 -8.15
C TRP A 112 27.07 11.68 -8.92
N LYS A 113 26.97 10.38 -8.64
CA LYS A 113 25.93 9.50 -9.24
C LYS A 113 24.52 9.98 -8.87
N ARG A 114 24.28 10.38 -7.61
CA ARG A 114 23.00 10.94 -7.15
C ARG A 114 22.69 12.29 -7.80
N VAL A 115 23.68 13.17 -7.92
CA VAL A 115 23.55 14.48 -8.60
C VAL A 115 23.35 14.28 -10.11
N LYS A 116 24.07 13.36 -10.75
CA LYS A 116 23.89 13.01 -12.16
C LYS A 116 22.51 12.41 -12.39
N ARG A 117 22.03 11.50 -11.54
CA ARG A 117 20.63 11.04 -11.57
C ARG A 117 19.67 12.20 -11.45
N LYS A 118 19.91 13.12 -10.51
CA LYS A 118 19.07 14.31 -10.32
C LYS A 118 19.07 15.27 -11.51
N ILE A 119 20.22 15.53 -12.13
CA ILE A 119 20.36 16.36 -13.33
C ILE A 119 19.71 15.67 -14.53
N CYS A 120 19.79 14.33 -14.62
CA CYS A 120 19.05 13.55 -15.61
C CYS A 120 17.54 13.47 -15.31
N GLN A 121 17.13 13.61 -14.04
CA GLN A 121 15.74 13.58 -13.55
C GLN A 121 15.06 14.96 -13.50
N ASP A 122 15.79 16.07 -13.54
CA ASP A 122 15.25 17.46 -13.58
C ASP A 122 14.54 17.79 -14.92
N LYS A 123 14.07 16.78 -15.64
CA LYS A 123 13.12 16.94 -16.74
C LYS A 123 11.71 17.15 -16.17
N LYS A 124 11.46 18.41 -15.77
CA LYS A 124 10.18 19.14 -15.69
C LYS A 124 9.01 18.41 -15.02
N ASN A 125 8.40 19.06 -14.01
CA ASN A 125 6.98 18.86 -13.66
C ASN A 125 6.18 18.76 -14.97
N ARG A 126 5.79 17.54 -15.35
CA ARG A 126 5.12 17.31 -16.63
C ARG A 126 3.70 17.84 -16.46
N ASP A 127 3.37 18.86 -17.23
CA ASP A 127 2.01 19.36 -17.33
C ASP A 127 1.21 18.35 -18.16
N TRP A 128 0.63 17.37 -17.49
CA TRP A 128 -0.13 16.29 -18.11
C TRP A 128 -1.41 16.77 -18.83
N SER A 129 -1.81 18.03 -18.62
CA SER A 129 -2.90 18.66 -19.38
C SER A 129 -2.49 19.13 -20.77
N LYS A 130 -1.18 19.16 -21.07
CA LYS A 130 -0.65 19.61 -22.36
C LYS A 130 -0.19 18.45 -23.23
N TYR A 131 -0.68 18.47 -24.46
CA TYR A 131 -0.26 17.54 -25.50
C TYR A 131 1.00 18.04 -26.18
N ASP A 132 1.93 17.13 -26.47
CA ASP A 132 3.02 17.42 -27.40
C ASP A 132 2.52 17.22 -28.82
N GLU A 133 2.18 18.32 -29.51
CA GLU A 133 1.68 18.28 -30.89
C GLU A 133 2.63 17.58 -31.87
N LYS A 134 3.95 17.60 -31.62
CA LYS A 134 4.91 16.86 -32.45
C LYS A 134 4.78 15.36 -32.24
N GLU A 135 4.58 14.93 -30.99
CA GLU A 135 4.32 13.53 -30.65
C GLU A 135 3.01 13.07 -31.28
N LEU A 136 1.93 13.85 -31.15
CA LEU A 136 0.63 13.50 -31.75
C LEU A 136 0.69 13.43 -33.28
N ALA A 137 1.40 14.36 -33.95
CA ALA A 137 1.57 14.32 -35.39
C ALA A 137 2.33 13.06 -35.86
N MET A 138 3.38 12.67 -35.12
CA MET A 138 4.12 11.44 -35.38
C MET A 138 3.23 10.20 -35.19
N GLN A 139 2.43 10.15 -34.11
CA GLN A 139 1.51 9.03 -33.86
C GLN A 139 0.51 8.84 -35.00
N ARG A 140 -0.06 9.93 -35.54
CA ARG A 140 -1.02 9.88 -36.67
C ARG A 140 -0.41 9.31 -37.96
N GLN A 141 0.91 9.44 -38.13
CA GLN A 141 1.63 8.94 -39.30
C GLN A 141 2.19 7.52 -39.10
N TYR A 142 2.22 7.04 -37.86
CA TYR A 142 2.80 5.76 -37.53
C TYR A 142 1.88 4.61 -37.93
N LEU A 143 2.43 3.63 -38.64
CA LEU A 143 1.69 2.46 -39.09
C LEU A 143 2.11 1.24 -38.25
N PHE A 144 1.15 0.71 -37.48
CA PHE A 144 1.36 -0.50 -36.71
C PHE A 144 1.39 -1.76 -37.61
N PRO A 145 2.16 -2.80 -37.21
CA PRO A 145 2.18 -4.09 -37.93
C PRO A 145 0.82 -4.81 -37.98
N ARG A 146 -0.06 -4.52 -37.01
CA ARG A 146 -1.45 -4.97 -36.96
C ARG A 146 -2.37 -3.77 -37.04
N GLN A 147 -3.54 -3.92 -37.65
CA GLN A 147 -4.54 -2.86 -37.78
C GLN A 147 -5.81 -3.30 -37.06
N ILE A 148 -5.75 -3.33 -35.73
CA ILE A 148 -6.85 -3.76 -34.86
C ILE A 148 -7.92 -2.68 -34.82
N LYS A 149 -9.19 -3.06 -34.88
CA LYS A 149 -10.30 -2.11 -34.64
C LYS A 149 -10.66 -2.12 -33.15
N PHE A 150 -10.71 -0.93 -32.54
CA PHE A 150 -11.25 -0.76 -31.19
C PHE A 150 -12.74 -0.42 -31.22
N SER A 151 -13.57 -1.13 -30.46
CA SER A 151 -14.95 -0.71 -30.16
C SER A 151 -14.98 -0.03 -28.80
N ILE A 152 -15.22 1.28 -28.80
CA ILE A 152 -15.33 2.08 -27.58
C ILE A 152 -16.79 2.06 -27.14
N LEU A 153 -17.06 1.53 -25.96
CA LEU A 153 -18.41 1.36 -25.44
C LEU A 153 -18.73 2.49 -24.48
N VAL A 154 -19.80 3.22 -24.77
CA VAL A 154 -20.26 4.33 -23.91
C VAL A 154 -21.77 4.22 -23.68
N PRO A 155 -22.21 3.71 -22.52
CA PRO A 155 -23.61 3.75 -22.14
C PRO A 155 -24.03 5.19 -21.81
N LEU A 156 -25.10 5.69 -22.41
CA LEU A 156 -25.61 7.04 -22.18
C LEU A 156 -26.88 7.03 -21.30
N TYR A 157 -26.96 7.99 -20.38
CA TYR A 157 -28.17 8.23 -19.60
C TYR A 157 -28.24 9.70 -19.15
N ASN A 158 -29.15 10.47 -19.74
CA ASN A 158 -29.42 11.87 -19.42
C ASN A 158 -28.14 12.73 -19.35
N THR A 159 -27.15 12.43 -20.22
CA THR A 159 -25.83 13.06 -20.19
C THR A 159 -25.93 14.56 -20.50
N PRO A 160 -25.29 15.44 -19.69
CA PRO A 160 -25.23 16.87 -20.00
C PRO A 160 -24.62 17.15 -21.37
N GLU A 161 -25.19 18.12 -22.09
CA GLU A 161 -24.81 18.45 -23.48
C GLU A 161 -23.32 18.75 -23.66
N ASP A 162 -22.74 19.58 -22.79
CA ASP A 162 -21.32 19.94 -22.87
C ASP A 162 -20.41 18.73 -22.64
N PHE A 163 -20.77 17.86 -21.68
CA PHE A 163 -19.99 16.67 -21.37
C PHE A 163 -20.03 15.66 -22.52
N LEU A 164 -21.22 15.43 -23.09
CA LEU A 164 -21.41 14.55 -24.24
C LEU A 164 -20.59 15.02 -25.46
N LYS A 165 -20.59 16.33 -25.73
CA LYS A 165 -19.80 16.91 -26.83
C LYS A 165 -18.30 16.79 -26.60
N GLU A 166 -17.82 17.08 -25.39
CA GLU A 166 -16.40 16.93 -25.03
C GLU A 166 -15.94 15.47 -25.11
N MET A 167 -16.77 14.53 -24.64
CA MET A 167 -16.52 13.09 -24.70
C MET A 167 -16.39 12.63 -26.16
N ILE A 168 -17.36 12.93 -27.01
CA ILE A 168 -17.32 12.57 -28.44
C ILE A 168 -16.09 13.19 -29.13
N ALA A 169 -15.82 14.48 -28.88
CA ALA A 169 -14.68 15.17 -29.46
C ALA A 169 -13.33 14.53 -29.04
N SER A 170 -13.23 14.03 -27.80
CA SER A 170 -12.02 13.36 -27.30
C SER A 170 -11.75 12.02 -28.00
N VAL A 171 -12.80 11.29 -28.38
CA VAL A 171 -12.71 10.07 -29.19
C VAL A 171 -12.34 10.41 -30.64
N GLN A 172 -12.94 11.46 -31.20
CA GLN A 172 -12.61 11.92 -32.55
C GLN A 172 -11.16 12.40 -32.67
N ALA A 173 -10.59 12.90 -31.58
CA ALA A 173 -9.20 13.38 -31.52
C ALA A 173 -8.14 12.27 -31.44
N GLN A 174 -8.54 11.00 -31.32
CA GLN A 174 -7.59 9.88 -31.19
C GLN A 174 -6.62 9.80 -32.38
N THR A 175 -5.33 9.65 -32.08
CA THR A 175 -4.27 9.60 -33.09
C THR A 175 -4.21 8.27 -33.84
N TYR A 176 -4.70 7.19 -33.22
CA TYR A 176 -4.93 5.92 -33.90
C TYR A 176 -6.33 5.92 -34.55
N PRO A 177 -6.47 5.69 -35.86
CA PRO A 177 -7.71 6.00 -36.58
C PRO A 177 -8.74 4.87 -36.62
N ASN A 178 -8.33 3.61 -36.41
CA ASN A 178 -9.21 2.44 -36.60
C ASN A 178 -10.01 2.12 -35.33
N TRP A 179 -11.11 2.84 -35.15
CA TRP A 179 -12.03 2.66 -34.03
C TRP A 179 -13.47 2.85 -34.48
N GLU A 180 -14.40 2.41 -33.63
CA GLU A 180 -15.81 2.79 -33.66
C GLU A 180 -16.27 3.16 -32.24
N LEU A 181 -17.23 4.07 -32.17
CA LEU A 181 -17.81 4.55 -30.93
C LEU A 181 -19.24 4.02 -30.81
N CYS A 182 -19.47 3.05 -29.94
CA CYS A 182 -20.76 2.40 -29.72
C CYS A 182 -21.51 3.07 -28.57
N LEU A 183 -22.57 3.80 -28.89
CA LEU A 183 -23.39 4.61 -27.97
C LEU A 183 -24.78 4.01 -27.82
N ALA A 184 -25.06 3.37 -26.68
CA ALA A 184 -26.40 2.91 -26.33
C ALA A 184 -27.07 3.90 -25.38
N ASP A 185 -28.18 4.49 -25.83
CA ASP A 185 -28.83 5.60 -25.15
C ASP A 185 -30.10 5.18 -24.42
N GLY A 186 -30.00 5.09 -23.10
CA GLY A 186 -31.10 4.82 -22.18
C GLY A 186 -31.76 6.08 -21.60
N SER A 187 -31.43 7.28 -22.10
CA SER A 187 -31.98 8.56 -21.60
C SER A 187 -33.50 8.61 -21.74
N ASP A 188 -34.17 9.34 -20.85
CA ASP A 188 -35.61 9.52 -20.91
C ASP A 188 -36.05 10.54 -21.98
N ASP A 189 -37.38 10.70 -22.12
CA ASP A 189 -37.99 11.60 -23.10
C ASP A 189 -37.84 13.09 -22.74
N GLU A 190 -37.44 13.41 -21.51
CA GLU A 190 -37.13 14.79 -21.08
C GLU A 190 -35.73 15.23 -21.52
N HIS A 191 -34.90 14.29 -21.98
CA HIS A 191 -33.54 14.54 -22.46
C HIS A 191 -33.34 14.20 -23.97
N PRO A 192 -34.21 14.67 -24.90
CA PRO A 192 -34.12 14.33 -26.32
C PRO A 192 -32.87 14.91 -27.00
N GLN A 193 -32.22 15.90 -26.39
CA GLN A 193 -30.98 16.50 -26.87
C GLN A 193 -29.84 15.48 -26.98
N VAL A 194 -29.81 14.44 -26.12
CA VAL A 194 -28.76 13.41 -26.14
C VAL A 194 -28.72 12.72 -27.52
N GLY A 195 -29.85 12.18 -27.96
CA GLY A 195 -29.95 11.54 -29.27
C GLY A 195 -29.71 12.51 -30.42
N THR A 196 -30.18 13.75 -30.31
CA THR A 196 -29.97 14.78 -31.34
C THR A 196 -28.48 15.06 -31.55
N ILE A 197 -27.71 15.24 -30.48
CA ILE A 197 -26.26 15.50 -30.52
C ILE A 197 -25.52 14.33 -31.14
N VAL A 198 -25.83 13.09 -30.71
CA VAL A 198 -25.15 11.89 -31.21
C VAL A 198 -25.44 11.67 -32.69
N MET A 199 -26.71 11.81 -33.13
CA MET A 199 -27.06 11.67 -34.54
C MET A 199 -26.37 12.71 -35.43
N GLN A 200 -26.24 13.95 -34.96
CA GLN A 200 -25.48 14.99 -35.67
C GLN A 200 -23.98 14.66 -35.77
N ALA A 201 -23.40 14.05 -34.73
CA ALA A 201 -22.02 13.59 -34.74
C ALA A 201 -21.83 12.41 -35.71
N ALA A 202 -22.73 11.42 -35.69
CA ALA A 202 -22.70 10.25 -36.57
C ALA A 202 -22.87 10.60 -38.05
N GLN A 203 -23.61 11.66 -38.37
CA GLN A 203 -23.67 12.19 -39.75
C GLN A 203 -22.33 12.74 -40.25
N LYS A 204 -21.44 13.17 -39.34
CA LYS A 204 -20.13 13.73 -39.68
C LYS A 204 -18.99 12.71 -39.60
N ASP A 205 -19.18 11.65 -38.84
CA ASP A 205 -18.19 10.60 -38.62
C ASP A 205 -18.87 9.23 -38.56
N GLU A 206 -18.76 8.47 -39.65
CA GLU A 206 -19.44 7.17 -39.82
C GLU A 206 -18.99 6.09 -38.82
N ARG A 207 -17.88 6.34 -38.09
CA ARG A 207 -17.40 5.45 -37.03
C ARG A 207 -18.26 5.51 -35.77
N ILE A 208 -19.16 6.48 -35.64
CA ILE A 208 -20.06 6.62 -34.50
C ILE A 208 -21.32 5.80 -34.74
N GLN A 209 -21.52 4.78 -33.91
CA GLN A 209 -22.66 3.88 -33.93
C GLN A 209 -23.61 4.22 -32.78
N TYR A 210 -24.87 4.51 -33.10
CA TYR A 210 -25.86 4.96 -32.13
C TYR A 210 -27.08 4.05 -32.10
N ARG A 211 -27.55 3.72 -30.89
CA ARG A 211 -28.79 3.00 -30.66
C ARG A 211 -29.56 3.63 -29.50
N LYS A 212 -30.74 4.19 -29.78
CA LYS A 212 -31.71 4.54 -28.74
C LYS A 212 -32.34 3.27 -28.17
N LEU A 213 -32.33 3.12 -26.86
CA LEU A 213 -32.98 2.03 -26.15
C LEU A 213 -34.44 2.39 -25.85
N SER A 214 -35.32 1.39 -25.84
CA SER A 214 -36.74 1.60 -25.54
C SER A 214 -37.00 2.01 -24.08
N LYS A 215 -36.03 1.76 -23.18
CA LYS A 215 -36.01 2.15 -21.78
C LYS A 215 -34.57 2.09 -21.25
N ASN A 216 -34.30 2.74 -20.12
CA ASN A 216 -33.06 2.54 -19.39
C ASN A 216 -32.96 1.10 -18.85
N LEU A 217 -31.87 0.39 -19.20
CA LEU A 217 -31.62 -0.99 -18.75
C LEU A 217 -30.62 -1.07 -17.59
N GLY A 218 -30.26 0.08 -16.98
CA GLY A 218 -29.17 0.16 -16.01
C GLY A 218 -27.80 0.18 -16.69
N ILE A 219 -26.75 0.40 -15.91
CA ILE A 219 -25.40 0.60 -16.45
C ILE A 219 -24.88 -0.68 -17.13
N SER A 220 -25.11 -1.86 -16.55
CA SER A 220 -24.73 -3.12 -17.18
C SER A 220 -25.53 -3.39 -18.45
N GLY A 221 -26.84 -3.19 -18.41
CA GLY A 221 -27.72 -3.44 -19.56
C GLY A 221 -27.44 -2.51 -20.74
N ASN A 222 -27.23 -1.22 -20.47
CA ASN A 222 -26.86 -0.25 -21.51
C ASN A 222 -25.46 -0.57 -22.09
N THR A 223 -24.48 -0.94 -21.25
CA THR A 223 -23.16 -1.36 -21.73
C THR A 223 -23.24 -2.63 -22.59
N ASN A 224 -24.08 -3.60 -22.22
CA ASN A 224 -24.31 -4.81 -23.02
C ASN A 224 -24.92 -4.47 -24.39
N ALA A 225 -25.83 -3.49 -24.47
CA ALA A 225 -26.34 -3.02 -25.75
C ALA A 225 -25.25 -2.35 -26.62
N CYS A 226 -24.23 -1.72 -26.02
CA CYS A 226 -23.03 -1.28 -26.75
C CYS A 226 -22.23 -2.48 -27.29
N ILE A 227 -22.04 -3.54 -26.49
CA ILE A 227 -21.33 -4.77 -26.91
C ILE A 227 -22.00 -5.40 -28.15
N GLU A 228 -23.33 -5.39 -28.22
CA GLU A 228 -24.06 -5.91 -29.39
C GLU A 228 -23.76 -5.15 -30.69
N MET A 229 -23.38 -3.87 -30.61
CA MET A 229 -22.97 -3.06 -31.76
C MET A 229 -21.48 -3.20 -32.09
N ALA A 230 -20.68 -3.73 -31.16
CA ALA A 230 -19.23 -3.78 -31.28
C ALA A 230 -18.74 -4.82 -32.29
N THR A 231 -18.02 -4.36 -33.30
CA THR A 231 -17.39 -5.15 -34.37
C THR A 231 -15.87 -5.27 -34.25
N GLY A 232 -15.24 -4.49 -33.38
CA GLY A 232 -13.80 -4.48 -33.16
C GLY A 232 -13.26 -5.71 -32.43
N ASP A 233 -11.96 -5.99 -32.62
CA ASP A 233 -11.27 -7.10 -31.98
C ASP A 233 -10.97 -6.82 -30.50
N TYR A 234 -10.91 -5.54 -30.14
CA TYR A 234 -10.70 -5.07 -28.77
C TYR A 234 -11.82 -4.13 -28.36
N ILE A 235 -12.23 -4.26 -27.11
CA ILE A 235 -13.25 -3.45 -26.46
C ILE A 235 -12.57 -2.45 -25.54
N ALA A 236 -13.01 -1.20 -25.58
CA ALA A 236 -12.57 -0.14 -24.66
C ALA A 236 -13.77 0.40 -23.88
N LEU A 237 -13.71 0.37 -22.55
CA LEU A 237 -14.76 0.93 -21.69
C LEU A 237 -14.53 2.43 -21.51
N PHE A 238 -15.58 3.24 -21.68
CA PHE A 238 -15.48 4.68 -21.53
C PHE A 238 -16.77 5.30 -20.97
N ASP A 239 -16.62 6.22 -20.02
CA ASP A 239 -17.75 6.92 -19.41
C ASP A 239 -18.17 8.16 -20.21
N HIS A 240 -19.47 8.43 -20.21
CA HIS A 240 -20.10 9.42 -21.09
C HIS A 240 -19.79 10.89 -20.74
N ASP A 241 -19.19 11.13 -19.59
CA ASP A 241 -18.90 12.44 -19.02
C ASP A 241 -17.40 12.75 -18.89
N ASP A 242 -16.55 11.81 -19.28
CA ASP A 242 -15.10 11.89 -19.16
C ASP A 242 -14.40 12.22 -20.49
N ILE A 243 -13.08 12.38 -20.44
CA ILE A 243 -12.26 12.79 -21.60
C ILE A 243 -11.10 11.81 -21.78
N LEU A 244 -10.90 11.33 -23.00
CA LEU A 244 -9.70 10.56 -23.37
C LEU A 244 -8.55 11.47 -23.81
N HIS A 245 -7.34 11.10 -23.41
CA HIS A 245 -6.13 11.68 -23.99
C HIS A 245 -6.05 11.30 -25.49
N PRO A 246 -5.65 12.20 -26.41
CA PRO A 246 -5.57 11.91 -27.85
C PRO A 246 -4.70 10.71 -28.23
N SER A 247 -3.72 10.35 -27.39
CA SER A 247 -2.86 9.17 -27.59
C SER A 247 -3.42 7.86 -27.02
N ALA A 248 -4.59 7.84 -26.37
CA ALA A 248 -5.07 6.69 -25.62
C ALA A 248 -5.10 5.41 -26.46
N LEU A 249 -5.74 5.43 -27.63
CA LEU A 249 -5.81 4.25 -28.51
C LEU A 249 -4.46 3.90 -29.15
N TYR A 250 -3.62 4.89 -29.46
CA TYR A 250 -2.28 4.66 -29.99
C TYR A 250 -1.40 3.89 -28.99
N GLU A 251 -1.43 4.30 -27.73
CA GLU A 251 -0.67 3.67 -26.65
C GLU A 251 -1.15 2.25 -26.36
N ASN A 252 -2.47 2.03 -26.39
CA ASN A 252 -3.07 0.70 -26.32
C ASN A 252 -2.63 -0.18 -27.50
N MET A 253 -2.70 0.33 -28.73
CA MET A 253 -2.24 -0.39 -29.92
C MET A 253 -0.76 -0.77 -29.84
N ARG A 254 0.07 0.14 -29.31
CA ARG A 254 1.49 -0.12 -29.06
C ARG A 254 1.67 -1.24 -28.04
N ALA A 255 0.94 -1.22 -26.92
CA ALA A 255 0.99 -2.28 -25.93
C ALA A 255 0.58 -3.64 -26.51
N ILE A 256 -0.45 -3.69 -27.38
CA ILE A 256 -0.87 -4.92 -28.06
C ILE A 256 0.24 -5.43 -29.00
N CYS A 257 0.83 -4.56 -29.82
CA CYS A 257 1.86 -4.96 -30.78
C CYS A 257 3.18 -5.37 -30.12
N GLU A 258 3.64 -4.62 -29.12
CA GLU A 258 4.96 -4.82 -28.50
C GLU A 258 4.94 -5.89 -27.40
N LYS A 259 3.83 -6.01 -26.67
CA LYS A 259 3.74 -6.87 -25.48
C LYS A 259 2.75 -8.02 -25.64
N GLY A 260 1.95 -8.05 -26.72
CA GLY A 260 0.91 -9.07 -26.91
C GLY A 260 -0.22 -8.97 -25.89
N ALA A 261 -0.54 -7.76 -25.43
CA ALA A 261 -1.52 -7.55 -24.37
C ALA A 261 -2.93 -7.96 -24.77
N ASP A 262 -3.62 -8.70 -23.91
CA ASP A 262 -5.04 -9.06 -24.07
C ASP A 262 -5.95 -8.34 -23.05
N PHE A 263 -5.38 -7.73 -22.01
CA PHE A 263 -6.04 -6.81 -21.10
C PHE A 263 -5.10 -5.65 -20.76
N ILE A 264 -5.59 -4.42 -20.84
CA ILE A 264 -4.79 -3.20 -20.71
C ILE A 264 -5.55 -2.19 -19.84
N TYR A 265 -4.81 -1.51 -18.98
CA TYR A 265 -5.30 -0.37 -18.23
C TYR A 265 -4.23 0.73 -18.15
N THR A 266 -4.67 1.94 -17.83
CA THR A 266 -3.81 3.14 -17.82
C THR A 266 -3.91 3.88 -16.51
N ASP A 267 -2.95 4.76 -16.23
CA ASP A 267 -3.12 5.77 -15.19
C ASP A 267 -4.23 6.77 -15.57
N GLU A 268 -4.72 7.51 -14.58
CA GLU A 268 -5.77 8.51 -14.77
C GLU A 268 -5.58 9.75 -13.91
N LEU A 269 -6.21 10.85 -14.31
CA LEU A 269 -6.20 12.12 -13.59
C LEU A 269 -7.63 12.58 -13.33
N THR A 270 -7.94 12.93 -12.08
CA THR A 270 -9.19 13.61 -11.76
C THR A 270 -9.04 15.10 -12.02
N PHE A 271 -10.03 15.72 -12.67
CA PHE A 271 -10.06 17.17 -12.92
C PHE A 271 -11.41 17.79 -12.56
N GLN A 272 -11.42 19.11 -12.37
CA GLN A 272 -12.64 19.88 -12.13
C GLN A 272 -12.78 21.03 -13.13
N GLY A 273 -13.89 21.06 -13.86
CA GLY A 273 -14.15 22.04 -14.90
C GLY A 273 -13.38 21.72 -16.18
N THR A 274 -12.10 22.09 -16.24
CA THR A 274 -11.24 21.83 -17.42
C THR A 274 -10.08 20.90 -17.08
N THR A 275 -9.55 20.17 -18.07
CA THR A 275 -8.39 19.26 -17.89
C THR A 275 -7.11 19.95 -17.43
N LYS A 276 -7.07 21.29 -17.39
CA LYS A 276 -5.98 22.09 -16.81
C LYS A 276 -6.03 22.15 -15.28
N ASN A 277 -7.17 21.86 -14.68
CA ASN A 277 -7.38 21.90 -13.23
C ASN A 277 -7.44 20.47 -12.67
N ILE A 278 -6.28 19.83 -12.63
CA ILE A 278 -6.11 18.48 -12.07
C ILE A 278 -6.15 18.55 -10.55
N THR A 279 -7.01 17.73 -9.93
CA THR A 279 -7.20 17.65 -8.47
C THR A 279 -6.51 16.44 -7.87
N VAL A 280 -6.47 15.31 -8.59
CA VAL A 280 -5.86 14.05 -8.13
C VAL A 280 -5.16 13.35 -9.29
N ALA A 281 -4.00 12.77 -9.02
CA ALA A 281 -3.31 11.87 -9.95
C ALA A 281 -3.34 10.44 -9.41
N HIS A 282 -3.89 9.51 -10.20
CA HIS A 282 -4.01 8.10 -9.87
C HIS A 282 -2.97 7.31 -10.67
N PHE A 283 -1.75 7.27 -10.13
CA PHE A 283 -0.61 6.54 -10.64
C PHE A 283 -0.58 5.16 -10.01
N LYS A 284 -0.97 4.17 -10.81
CA LYS A 284 -1.27 2.80 -10.40
C LYS A 284 0.00 1.94 -10.42
N PRO A 285 0.05 0.85 -9.63
CA PRO A 285 1.02 -0.21 -9.87
C PRO A 285 0.66 -1.00 -11.14
N ASP A 286 1.61 -1.81 -11.62
CA ASP A 286 1.34 -2.93 -12.51
C ASP A 286 0.40 -3.95 -11.82
N PHE A 287 -0.02 -4.98 -12.56
CA PHE A 287 -1.09 -5.86 -12.12
C PHE A 287 -0.76 -6.54 -10.78
N ALA A 288 -1.63 -6.32 -9.80
CA ALA A 288 -1.53 -6.77 -8.43
C ALA A 288 -2.90 -7.32 -8.01
N ILE A 289 -3.01 -8.65 -7.90
CA ILE A 289 -4.29 -9.30 -7.66
C ILE A 289 -4.80 -9.01 -6.24
N ASP A 290 -3.91 -8.90 -5.25
CA ASP A 290 -4.33 -8.59 -3.88
C ASP A 290 -4.79 -7.13 -3.73
N ASN A 291 -4.18 -6.22 -4.48
CA ASN A 291 -4.69 -4.85 -4.60
C ASN A 291 -6.09 -4.86 -5.23
N LEU A 292 -6.26 -5.60 -6.34
CA LEU A 292 -7.53 -5.64 -7.05
C LEU A 292 -8.64 -6.24 -6.18
N ARG A 293 -8.38 -7.34 -5.45
CA ARG A 293 -9.37 -7.95 -4.54
C ARG A 293 -9.81 -7.01 -3.41
N ALA A 294 -8.95 -6.08 -3.01
CA ALA A 294 -9.27 -5.10 -1.98
C ALA A 294 -9.86 -3.80 -2.50
N ASN A 295 -9.50 -3.38 -3.71
CA ASN A 295 -9.89 -2.10 -4.28
C ASN A 295 -9.84 -2.17 -5.80
N ASN A 296 -10.86 -1.66 -6.49
CA ASN A 296 -10.84 -1.57 -7.95
C ASN A 296 -9.91 -0.45 -8.44
N TYR A 297 -8.61 -0.61 -8.24
CA TYR A 297 -7.61 0.40 -8.61
C TYR A 297 -7.41 0.51 -10.13
N ILE A 298 -7.98 -0.41 -10.92
CA ILE A 298 -7.84 -0.47 -12.38
C ILE A 298 -8.74 0.53 -13.09
N CYS A 299 -9.93 0.84 -12.56
CA CYS A 299 -10.91 1.85 -13.07
C CYS A 299 -10.24 3.00 -13.83
N HIS A 300 -10.77 3.62 -14.87
CA HIS A 300 -12.04 3.38 -15.57
C HIS A 300 -11.76 2.93 -17.02
N PHE A 301 -10.77 3.55 -17.67
CA PHE A 301 -10.39 3.22 -19.04
C PHE A 301 -9.61 1.91 -19.13
N THR A 302 -10.35 0.87 -19.49
CA THR A 302 -9.82 -0.49 -19.65
C THR A 302 -10.05 -0.93 -21.09
N VAL A 303 -9.02 -1.53 -21.68
CA VAL A 303 -9.05 -2.06 -23.04
C VAL A 303 -8.72 -3.54 -23.02
N PHE A 304 -9.56 -4.39 -23.59
CA PHE A 304 -9.37 -5.84 -23.55
C PHE A 304 -9.80 -6.52 -24.84
N GLN A 305 -9.22 -7.68 -25.12
CA GLN A 305 -9.53 -8.45 -26.31
C GLN A 305 -10.97 -8.98 -26.22
N LYS A 306 -11.76 -8.83 -27.29
CA LYS A 306 -13.18 -9.22 -27.32
C LYS A 306 -13.40 -10.69 -26.98
N SER A 307 -12.48 -11.58 -27.36
CA SER A 307 -12.53 -13.02 -27.04
C SER A 307 -12.48 -13.32 -25.54
N LEU A 308 -12.07 -12.38 -24.67
CA LEU A 308 -12.19 -12.55 -23.23
C LEU A 308 -13.67 -12.53 -22.79
N LEU A 309 -14.53 -11.72 -23.43
CA LEU A 309 -15.97 -11.70 -23.13
C LEU A 309 -16.65 -13.03 -23.42
N GLU A 310 -16.18 -13.75 -24.44
CA GLU A 310 -16.71 -15.08 -24.78
C GLU A 310 -16.43 -16.09 -23.65
N LYS A 311 -15.36 -15.90 -22.89
CA LYS A 311 -15.00 -16.74 -21.74
C LYS A 311 -15.73 -16.34 -20.47
N VAL A 312 -15.92 -15.04 -20.25
CA VAL A 312 -16.39 -14.51 -18.96
C VAL A 312 -17.86 -14.11 -18.94
N GLY A 313 -18.50 -13.97 -20.10
CA GLY A 313 -19.85 -13.45 -20.24
C GLY A 313 -19.94 -11.92 -20.17
N LEU A 314 -21.16 -11.41 -20.34
CA LEU A 314 -21.46 -9.98 -20.42
C LEU A 314 -21.46 -9.28 -19.03
N PHE A 315 -21.76 -7.98 -18.99
CA PHE A 315 -21.96 -7.28 -17.71
C PHE A 315 -23.22 -7.78 -16.99
N ARG A 316 -23.14 -7.82 -15.67
CA ARG A 316 -24.13 -8.44 -14.78
C ARG A 316 -24.88 -7.36 -14.02
N SER A 317 -26.18 -7.23 -14.24
CA SER A 317 -27.00 -6.19 -13.59
C SER A 317 -27.08 -6.35 -12.06
N GLU A 318 -26.87 -7.55 -11.52
CA GLU A 318 -26.74 -7.76 -10.08
C GLU A 318 -25.49 -7.09 -9.46
N CYS A 319 -24.55 -6.66 -10.31
CA CYS A 319 -23.35 -5.92 -9.95
C CYS A 319 -23.44 -4.43 -10.34
N ASP A 320 -24.62 -3.90 -10.72
CA ASP A 320 -24.77 -2.47 -11.03
C ASP A 320 -24.27 -1.61 -9.85
N GLY A 321 -23.56 -0.52 -10.17
CA GLY A 321 -22.83 0.32 -9.21
C GLY A 321 -21.37 -0.11 -8.98
N SER A 322 -21.02 -1.35 -9.29
CA SER A 322 -19.64 -1.89 -9.24
C SER A 322 -19.40 -2.91 -10.36
N GLN A 323 -20.10 -2.69 -11.49
CA GLN A 323 -20.13 -3.60 -12.64
C GLN A 323 -18.78 -3.67 -13.34
N ASP A 324 -18.01 -2.58 -13.28
CA ASP A 324 -16.64 -2.51 -13.74
C ASP A 324 -15.72 -3.38 -12.87
N PHE A 325 -15.89 -3.36 -11.55
CA PHE A 325 -15.10 -4.18 -10.64
C PHE A 325 -15.34 -5.68 -10.88
N ASP A 326 -16.61 -6.07 -11.03
CA ASP A 326 -16.99 -7.43 -11.42
C ASP A 326 -16.34 -7.84 -12.76
N MET A 327 -16.47 -7.00 -13.78
CA MET A 327 -15.94 -7.29 -15.10
C MET A 327 -14.41 -7.38 -15.10
N VAL A 328 -13.72 -6.47 -14.43
CA VAL A 328 -12.25 -6.48 -14.32
C VAL A 328 -11.76 -7.74 -13.61
N LEU A 329 -12.40 -8.15 -12.50
CA LEU A 329 -12.05 -9.40 -11.81
C LEU A 329 -12.21 -10.59 -12.76
N ARG A 330 -13.37 -10.72 -13.43
CA ARG A 330 -13.62 -11.83 -14.36
C ARG A 330 -12.66 -11.85 -15.56
N LEU A 331 -12.40 -10.70 -16.17
CA LEU A 331 -11.49 -10.61 -17.32
C LEU A 331 -10.05 -10.96 -16.94
N THR A 332 -9.58 -10.46 -15.80
CA THR A 332 -8.20 -10.72 -15.33
C THR A 332 -7.98 -12.16 -14.89
N GLU A 333 -9.02 -12.89 -14.49
CA GLU A 333 -8.97 -14.35 -14.29
C GLU A 333 -8.61 -15.13 -15.57
N GLN A 334 -8.99 -14.60 -16.75
CA GLN A 334 -8.83 -15.29 -18.03
C GLN A 334 -7.72 -14.71 -18.92
N ALA A 335 -7.29 -13.48 -18.63
CA ALA A 335 -6.25 -12.78 -19.36
C ALA A 335 -4.89 -13.49 -19.20
N GLN A 336 -4.15 -13.61 -20.29
CA GLN A 336 -2.81 -14.17 -20.32
C GLN A 336 -1.74 -13.08 -20.21
N LYS A 337 -2.05 -11.87 -20.66
CA LYS A 337 -1.10 -10.76 -20.71
C LYS A 337 -1.76 -9.44 -20.36
N ILE A 338 -1.84 -9.21 -19.05
CA ILE A 338 -2.27 -7.94 -18.47
C ILE A 338 -1.12 -6.92 -18.58
N VAL A 339 -1.41 -5.74 -19.13
CA VAL A 339 -0.43 -4.66 -19.28
C VAL A 339 -0.96 -3.36 -18.71
N HIS A 340 -0.19 -2.79 -17.80
CA HIS A 340 -0.34 -1.41 -17.38
C HIS A 340 0.44 -0.47 -18.30
N ILE A 341 -0.20 0.63 -18.70
CA ILE A 341 0.46 1.76 -19.37
C ILE A 341 0.57 2.90 -18.35
N PRO A 342 1.77 3.20 -17.82
CA PRO A 342 1.96 4.21 -16.77
C PRO A 342 1.95 5.64 -17.34
N LYS A 343 0.88 5.96 -18.07
CA LYS A 343 0.59 7.27 -18.65
C LYS A 343 -0.84 7.64 -18.28
N PRO A 344 -1.10 8.88 -17.84
CA PRO A 344 -2.46 9.35 -17.59
C PRO A 344 -3.19 9.56 -18.92
N LEU A 345 -3.87 8.51 -19.39
CA LEU A 345 -4.57 8.51 -20.67
C LEU A 345 -6.08 8.73 -20.53
N TYR A 346 -6.54 8.81 -19.28
CA TYR A 346 -7.91 9.06 -18.90
C TYR A 346 -8.02 10.29 -18.01
N PHE A 347 -8.97 11.16 -18.32
CA PHE A 347 -9.29 12.32 -17.50
C PHE A 347 -10.70 12.13 -16.92
N TRP A 348 -10.74 11.90 -15.62
CA TRP A 348 -11.95 11.67 -14.85
C TRP A 348 -12.52 12.99 -14.32
N ARG A 349 -13.72 13.35 -14.74
CA ARG A 349 -14.38 14.59 -14.37
C ARG A 349 -15.03 14.48 -13.00
N SER A 350 -14.65 15.37 -12.09
CA SER A 350 -15.35 15.55 -10.82
C SER A 350 -16.49 16.56 -10.96
N HIS A 351 -17.74 16.11 -10.77
CA HIS A 351 -18.94 16.97 -10.75
C HIS A 351 -20.02 16.41 -9.80
N PRO A 352 -20.99 17.22 -9.33
CA PRO A 352 -21.96 16.82 -8.29
C PRO A 352 -22.88 15.65 -8.62
N LEU A 353 -23.11 15.39 -9.92
CA LEU A 353 -23.91 14.25 -10.40
C LEU A 353 -23.10 12.96 -10.54
N SER A 354 -21.78 13.02 -10.35
CA SER A 354 -20.92 11.84 -10.35
C SER A 354 -21.21 10.96 -9.13
N VAL A 355 -21.09 9.64 -9.31
CA VAL A 355 -21.14 8.69 -8.18
C VAL A 355 -20.02 9.02 -7.17
N ALA A 356 -18.88 9.52 -7.65
CA ALA A 356 -17.74 9.93 -6.82
C ALA A 356 -18.09 10.97 -5.75
N SER A 357 -19.02 11.89 -6.04
CA SER A 357 -19.46 12.93 -5.09
C SER A 357 -20.59 12.48 -4.17
N SER A 358 -21.16 11.28 -4.36
CA SER A 358 -22.35 10.81 -3.64
C SER A 358 -22.30 9.34 -3.19
N LEU A 359 -21.11 8.75 -3.02
CA LEU A 359 -20.93 7.34 -2.58
C LEU A 359 -21.79 6.95 -1.36
N LEU A 360 -21.98 7.84 -0.39
CA LEU A 360 -22.81 7.59 0.80
C LEU A 360 -24.33 7.61 0.52
N ALA A 361 -24.76 8.17 -0.62
CA ALA A 361 -26.18 8.24 -1.01
C ALA A 361 -26.68 6.94 -1.65
N LYS A 362 -25.79 6.00 -1.99
CA LYS A 362 -26.12 4.75 -2.69
C LYS A 362 -25.49 3.51 -2.00
N PRO A 363 -25.99 3.09 -0.82
CA PRO A 363 -25.40 1.98 -0.05
C PRO A 363 -25.31 0.65 -0.82
N TYR A 364 -26.18 0.42 -1.81
CA TYR A 364 -26.16 -0.80 -2.63
C TYR A 364 -24.85 -1.00 -3.40
N VAL A 365 -24.10 0.08 -3.68
CA VAL A 365 -22.81 0.04 -4.39
C VAL A 365 -21.78 -0.78 -3.61
N PHE A 366 -21.72 -0.62 -2.29
CA PHE A 366 -20.75 -1.36 -1.46
C PHE A 366 -21.06 -2.86 -1.41
N GLU A 367 -22.35 -3.22 -1.32
CA GLU A 367 -22.77 -4.63 -1.38
C GLU A 367 -22.54 -5.25 -2.75
N SER A 368 -22.72 -4.46 -3.81
CA SER A 368 -22.43 -4.86 -5.19
C SER A 368 -20.95 -5.18 -5.40
N ALA A 369 -20.05 -4.32 -4.92
CA ALA A 369 -18.61 -4.57 -4.93
C ALA A 369 -18.19 -5.77 -4.07
N LYS A 370 -18.73 -5.90 -2.84
CA LYS A 370 -18.46 -7.09 -2.01
C LYS A 370 -18.97 -8.37 -2.65
N ARG A 371 -20.09 -8.33 -3.38
CA ARG A 371 -20.56 -9.45 -4.22
C ARG A 371 -19.55 -9.76 -5.33
N ALA A 372 -19.08 -8.76 -6.08
CA ALA A 372 -18.09 -8.96 -7.14
C ALA A 372 -16.82 -9.69 -6.64
N VAL A 373 -16.30 -9.28 -5.48
CA VAL A 373 -15.14 -9.93 -4.86
C VAL A 373 -15.48 -11.34 -4.37
N ARG A 374 -16.62 -11.56 -3.70
CA ARG A 374 -17.03 -12.91 -3.28
C ARG A 374 -17.17 -13.87 -4.46
N ASP A 375 -17.88 -13.46 -5.50
CA ASP A 375 -18.06 -14.26 -6.70
C ASP A 375 -16.70 -14.55 -7.39
N HIS A 376 -15.75 -13.61 -7.33
CA HIS A 376 -14.37 -13.84 -7.78
C HIS A 376 -13.67 -14.91 -6.96
N LEU A 377 -13.69 -14.81 -5.62
CA LEU A 377 -13.08 -15.78 -4.72
C LEU A 377 -13.62 -17.19 -4.99
N ASP A 378 -14.94 -17.32 -5.16
CA ASP A 378 -15.59 -18.59 -5.51
C ASP A 378 -15.08 -19.15 -6.85
N ARG A 379 -14.97 -18.32 -7.90
CA ARG A 379 -14.47 -18.74 -9.22
C ARG A 379 -13.02 -19.20 -9.21
N VAL A 380 -12.17 -18.58 -8.39
CA VAL A 380 -10.74 -18.94 -8.28
C VAL A 380 -10.46 -19.97 -7.19
N GLY A 381 -11.49 -20.51 -6.54
CA GLY A 381 -11.36 -21.57 -5.53
C GLY A 381 -10.72 -21.10 -4.22
N LEU A 382 -10.90 -19.84 -3.86
CA LEU A 382 -10.45 -19.27 -2.59
C LEU A 382 -11.63 -19.12 -1.64
N GLU A 383 -11.55 -19.75 -0.47
CA GLU A 383 -12.57 -19.60 0.58
C GLU A 383 -12.23 -18.40 1.47
N GLY A 384 -13.16 -17.47 1.65
CA GLY A 384 -12.96 -16.32 2.53
C GLY A 384 -14.20 -15.43 2.67
N GLU A 385 -14.13 -14.53 3.64
CA GLU A 385 -15.14 -13.48 3.86
C GLU A 385 -14.64 -12.14 3.32
N VAL A 386 -15.52 -11.37 2.69
CA VAL A 386 -15.22 -10.02 2.21
C VAL A 386 -15.87 -9.00 3.14
N LEU A 387 -15.04 -8.24 3.82
CA LEU A 387 -15.41 -7.23 4.82
C LEU A 387 -15.12 -5.83 4.30
N ASP A 388 -15.78 -4.84 4.88
CA ASP A 388 -15.40 -3.44 4.71
C ASP A 388 -14.06 -3.17 5.44
N SER A 389 -13.20 -2.33 4.85
CA SER A 389 -11.96 -1.87 5.46
C SER A 389 -12.11 -0.47 6.08
N ALA A 390 -11.00 0.15 6.49
CA ALA A 390 -10.98 1.46 7.15
C ALA A 390 -11.42 2.64 6.27
N ALA A 391 -11.57 2.44 4.96
CA ALA A 391 -12.00 3.48 4.02
C ALA A 391 -13.09 2.96 3.08
N LEU A 392 -13.97 3.86 2.62
CA LEU A 392 -15.06 3.53 1.72
C LEU A 392 -14.55 2.93 0.40
N SER A 393 -15.27 1.94 -0.13
CA SER A 393 -14.91 1.17 -1.33
C SER A 393 -13.60 0.38 -1.27
N ILE A 394 -13.00 0.27 -0.08
CA ILE A 394 -11.85 -0.59 0.19
C ILE A 394 -12.31 -1.77 1.05
N TYR A 395 -11.93 -2.97 0.64
CA TYR A 395 -12.36 -4.22 1.23
C TYR A 395 -11.19 -5.00 1.82
N ARG A 396 -11.50 -5.81 2.83
CA ARG A 396 -10.60 -6.79 3.44
C ARG A 396 -11.11 -8.18 3.11
N VAL A 397 -10.25 -9.00 2.54
CA VAL A 397 -10.52 -10.44 2.40
C VAL A 397 -9.93 -11.16 3.62
N LYS A 398 -10.78 -11.85 4.38
CA LYS A 398 -10.37 -12.79 5.43
C LYS A 398 -10.46 -14.20 4.88
N TYR A 399 -9.34 -14.71 4.37
CA TYR A 399 -9.30 -16.09 3.86
C TYR A 399 -9.47 -17.09 5.00
N LYS A 400 -10.13 -18.20 4.71
CA LYS A 400 -10.31 -19.29 5.67
C LYS A 400 -8.98 -20.02 5.87
N ILE A 401 -8.51 -20.02 7.11
CA ILE A 401 -7.32 -20.79 7.51
C ILE A 401 -7.65 -22.29 7.48
N LYS A 402 -6.77 -23.07 6.88
CA LYS A 402 -6.86 -24.54 6.80
C LYS A 402 -6.03 -25.18 7.90
N GLY A 403 -6.68 -25.95 8.77
CA GLY A 403 -6.02 -26.65 9.87
C GLY A 403 -5.39 -25.69 10.88
N GLU A 404 -4.45 -26.22 11.66
CA GLU A 404 -3.68 -25.46 12.65
C GLU A 404 -2.19 -25.78 12.46
N PRO A 405 -1.56 -25.42 11.33
CA PRO A 405 -0.16 -25.71 11.07
C PRO A 405 0.77 -25.03 12.09
N LEU A 406 1.86 -25.69 12.45
CA LEU A 406 2.84 -25.12 13.36
C LEU A 406 3.59 -23.96 12.68
N ILE A 407 3.73 -22.83 13.38
CA ILE A 407 4.54 -21.68 12.96
C ILE A 407 5.83 -21.64 13.79
N SER A 408 7.00 -21.67 13.16
CA SER A 408 8.29 -21.47 13.83
C SER A 408 8.71 -20.02 13.75
N ILE A 409 8.77 -19.34 14.90
CA ILE A 409 9.20 -17.95 15.03
C ILE A 409 10.70 -17.91 15.33
N LEU A 410 11.49 -17.39 14.39
CA LEU A 410 12.95 -17.26 14.49
C LEU A 410 13.31 -15.87 15.00
N ILE A 411 13.98 -15.79 16.16
CA ILE A 411 14.35 -14.53 16.81
C ILE A 411 15.86 -14.50 17.12
N PRO A 412 16.69 -13.91 16.24
CA PRO A 412 18.09 -13.63 16.55
C PRO A 412 18.23 -12.68 17.75
N ASN A 413 19.06 -13.00 18.74
CA ASN A 413 19.26 -12.14 19.89
C ASN A 413 20.70 -12.11 20.42
N LYS A 414 21.25 -10.89 20.49
CA LYS A 414 22.49 -10.55 21.20
C LYS A 414 22.18 -9.51 22.28
N ASP A 415 22.40 -9.88 23.53
CA ASP A 415 22.13 -9.05 24.72
C ASP A 415 20.70 -8.49 24.73
N HIS A 416 20.51 -7.22 25.15
CA HIS A 416 19.22 -6.52 25.03
C HIS A 416 18.01 -7.27 25.66
N VAL A 417 18.21 -7.85 26.84
CA VAL A 417 17.19 -8.64 27.55
C VAL A 417 15.85 -7.93 27.71
N SER A 418 15.83 -6.61 27.88
CA SER A 418 14.59 -5.84 27.97
C SER A 418 13.77 -5.88 26.67
N ASP A 419 14.45 -5.81 25.53
CA ASP A 419 13.82 -5.80 24.22
C ASP A 419 13.33 -7.22 23.89
N LEU A 420 14.20 -8.24 24.05
CA LEU A 420 13.79 -9.65 23.86
C LEU A 420 12.63 -10.03 24.77
N ARG A 421 12.68 -9.65 26.06
CA ARG A 421 11.60 -9.94 27.01
C ARG A 421 10.30 -9.32 26.55
N LYS A 422 10.33 -8.06 26.13
CA LYS A 422 9.13 -7.39 25.61
C LYS A 422 8.58 -8.13 24.39
N CYS A 423 9.43 -8.52 23.46
CA CYS A 423 9.04 -9.30 22.28
C CYS A 423 8.36 -10.62 22.69
N ILE A 424 9.04 -11.47 23.45
CA ILE A 424 8.53 -12.78 23.89
C ILE A 424 7.22 -12.64 24.68
N VAL A 425 7.17 -11.74 25.65
CA VAL A 425 5.97 -11.51 26.47
C VAL A 425 4.81 -11.03 25.60
N SER A 426 5.04 -10.11 24.67
CA SER A 426 3.99 -9.65 23.77
C SER A 426 3.45 -10.76 22.86
N ILE A 427 4.31 -11.67 22.41
CA ILE A 427 3.88 -12.86 21.65
C ILE A 427 3.01 -13.75 22.55
N GLN A 428 3.50 -14.11 23.74
CA GLN A 428 2.81 -15.03 24.65
C GLN A 428 1.48 -14.48 25.20
N GLU A 429 1.39 -13.18 25.48
CA GLU A 429 0.21 -12.58 26.10
C GLU A 429 -0.84 -12.11 25.09
N LYS A 430 -0.44 -11.71 23.87
CA LYS A 430 -1.35 -11.09 22.91
C LYS A 430 -1.73 -12.00 21.74
N THR A 431 -0.90 -12.99 21.39
CA THR A 431 -1.16 -13.85 20.22
C THR A 431 -2.33 -14.79 20.48
N SER A 432 -3.31 -14.78 19.58
CA SER A 432 -4.48 -15.64 19.67
C SER A 432 -4.32 -16.98 18.93
N TYR A 433 -3.37 -17.10 18.00
CA TYR A 433 -3.06 -18.37 17.34
C TYR A 433 -2.31 -19.30 18.29
N PRO A 434 -2.76 -20.55 18.53
CA PRO A 434 -2.19 -21.39 19.58
C PRO A 434 -0.95 -22.18 19.15
N ASN A 435 -0.82 -22.53 17.85
CA ASN A 435 0.17 -23.50 17.41
C ASN A 435 1.46 -22.85 16.86
N TYR A 436 2.29 -22.34 17.76
CA TYR A 436 3.59 -21.77 17.40
C TYR A 436 4.70 -22.22 18.35
N GLU A 437 5.93 -22.23 17.84
CA GLU A 437 7.15 -22.35 18.64
C GLU A 437 8.03 -21.12 18.44
N ILE A 438 8.83 -20.79 19.44
CA ILE A 438 9.80 -19.69 19.37
C ILE A 438 11.20 -20.28 19.46
N ILE A 439 12.04 -19.94 18.49
CA ILE A 439 13.45 -20.31 18.43
C ILE A 439 14.26 -19.03 18.57
N VAL A 440 14.75 -18.79 19.78
CA VAL A 440 15.68 -17.71 20.07
C VAL A 440 17.07 -18.15 19.67
N ILE A 441 17.72 -17.38 18.80
CA ILE A 441 19.03 -17.71 18.25
C ILE A 441 20.05 -16.79 18.91
N GLU A 442 20.71 -17.30 19.95
CA GLU A 442 21.78 -16.61 20.67
C GLU A 442 22.97 -16.42 19.73
N ASN A 443 23.39 -15.16 19.54
CA ASN A 443 24.45 -14.82 18.59
C ASN A 443 25.51 -13.86 19.18
N ASN A 444 26.34 -14.39 20.06
CA ASN A 444 27.48 -13.73 20.70
C ASN A 444 27.09 -12.70 21.78
N SER A 445 26.11 -13.03 22.63
CA SER A 445 25.81 -12.27 23.86
C SER A 445 27.00 -12.27 24.82
N GLU A 446 27.14 -11.20 25.59
CA GLU A 446 28.24 -11.01 26.55
C GLU A 446 27.73 -10.78 27.98
N GLU A 447 26.48 -10.34 28.15
CA GLU A 447 25.93 -9.99 29.46
C GLU A 447 25.37 -11.23 30.19
N GLU A 448 25.80 -11.45 31.44
CA GLU A 448 25.35 -12.56 32.30
C GLU A 448 23.82 -12.61 32.46
N LYS A 449 23.17 -11.45 32.61
CA LYS A 449 21.71 -11.35 32.69
C LYS A 449 21.00 -11.92 31.45
N THR A 450 21.65 -11.91 30.29
CA THR A 450 21.13 -12.47 29.04
C THR A 450 21.11 -13.98 29.09
N PHE A 451 22.21 -14.60 29.52
CA PHE A 451 22.28 -16.05 29.68
C PHE A 451 21.32 -16.56 30.77
N GLN A 452 21.15 -15.83 31.87
CA GLN A 452 20.14 -16.14 32.88
C GLN A 452 18.71 -16.09 32.30
N TYR A 453 18.43 -15.11 31.42
CA TYR A 453 17.13 -15.03 30.78
C TYR A 453 16.91 -16.17 29.77
N TYR A 454 17.94 -16.59 29.02
CA TYR A 454 17.86 -17.78 28.18
C TYR A 454 17.55 -19.04 28.95
N GLN A 455 18.21 -19.28 30.09
CA GLN A 455 17.89 -20.42 30.97
C GLN A 455 16.46 -20.38 31.51
N PHE A 456 15.90 -19.18 31.70
CA PHE A 456 14.49 -19.03 32.04
C PHE A 456 13.58 -19.37 30.85
N LEU A 457 13.92 -18.92 29.65
CA LEU A 457 13.17 -19.18 28.41
C LEU A 457 13.14 -20.68 28.06
N GLU A 458 14.24 -21.41 28.23
CA GLU A 458 14.30 -22.85 27.96
C GLU A 458 13.34 -23.70 28.82
N LYS A 459 12.83 -23.15 29.93
CA LYS A 459 11.82 -23.80 30.77
C LYS A 459 10.39 -23.60 30.27
N GLN A 460 10.18 -22.74 29.29
CA GLN A 460 8.87 -22.47 28.71
C GLN A 460 8.52 -23.54 27.65
N PRO A 461 7.27 -24.04 27.60
CA PRO A 461 6.90 -25.23 26.83
C PRO A 461 7.02 -25.08 25.30
N ASN A 462 7.13 -23.86 24.77
CA ASN A 462 7.20 -23.55 23.35
C ASN A 462 8.39 -22.65 22.97
N VAL A 463 9.39 -22.51 23.85
CA VAL A 463 10.57 -21.70 23.57
C VAL A 463 11.82 -22.56 23.60
N ARG A 464 12.66 -22.40 22.57
CA ARG A 464 13.97 -23.03 22.46
C ARG A 464 15.02 -21.95 22.27
N VAL A 465 16.13 -22.08 22.99
CA VAL A 465 17.32 -21.26 22.73
C VAL A 465 18.35 -22.12 21.99
N VAL A 466 18.90 -21.61 20.90
CA VAL A 466 19.96 -22.26 20.13
C VAL A 466 21.15 -21.31 19.98
N ARG A 467 22.36 -21.84 19.96
CA ARG A 467 23.59 -21.06 20.01
C ARG A 467 24.33 -21.05 18.69
N TRP A 468 24.58 -19.86 18.15
CA TRP A 468 25.40 -19.63 16.97
C TRP A 468 26.85 -19.31 17.38
N GLU A 469 27.81 -20.08 16.85
CA GLU A 469 29.25 -19.93 17.18
C GLU A 469 30.06 -19.16 16.13
N GLY A 470 29.40 -18.56 15.14
CA GLY A 470 30.06 -17.82 14.06
C GLY A 470 30.12 -16.30 14.29
N LYS A 471 30.76 -15.59 13.35
CA LYS A 471 30.68 -14.12 13.29
C LYS A 471 29.23 -13.66 13.12
N PHE A 472 28.92 -12.43 13.54
CA PHE A 472 27.61 -11.86 13.31
C PHE A 472 27.32 -11.76 11.81
N ASN A 473 26.27 -12.44 11.37
CA ASN A 473 25.70 -12.40 10.03
C ASN A 473 24.22 -12.73 10.17
N TYR A 474 23.35 -11.74 10.01
CA TYR A 474 21.90 -11.88 10.24
C TYR A 474 21.31 -13.00 9.39
N SER A 475 21.73 -13.10 8.13
CA SER A 475 21.29 -14.14 7.20
C SER A 475 21.72 -15.53 7.67
N ALA A 476 23.00 -15.72 8.01
CA ALA A 476 23.51 -17.01 8.47
C ALA A 476 22.89 -17.43 9.82
N ILE A 477 22.65 -16.48 10.72
CA ILE A 477 22.04 -16.74 12.03
C ILE A 477 20.60 -17.24 11.86
N ASN A 478 19.81 -16.61 10.97
CA ASN A 478 18.46 -17.07 10.68
C ASN A 478 18.45 -18.41 9.94
N ASN A 479 19.35 -18.62 8.97
CA ASN A 479 19.53 -19.93 8.31
C ASN A 479 19.87 -21.03 9.31
N PHE A 480 20.73 -20.74 10.30
CA PHE A 480 21.04 -21.66 11.39
C PHE A 480 19.81 -21.93 12.26
N GLY A 481 19.07 -20.89 12.68
CA GLY A 481 17.83 -21.03 13.43
C GLY A 481 16.79 -21.89 12.73
N TYR A 482 16.66 -21.74 11.42
CA TYR A 482 15.78 -22.55 10.58
C TYR A 482 16.08 -24.06 10.68
N THR A 483 17.33 -24.48 10.87
CA THR A 483 17.66 -25.91 11.02
C THR A 483 17.02 -26.58 12.24
N PHE A 484 16.53 -25.78 13.20
CA PHE A 484 15.82 -26.27 14.39
C PHE A 484 14.30 -26.09 14.29
N ALA A 485 13.80 -25.38 13.27
CA ALA A 485 12.39 -25.12 13.04
C ALA A 485 11.66 -26.40 12.65
N LYS A 486 10.48 -26.63 13.23
CA LYS A 486 9.58 -27.76 12.92
C LYS A 486 8.31 -27.33 12.20
N GLY A 487 8.01 -26.03 12.21
CA GLY A 487 6.80 -25.45 11.64
C GLY A 487 6.73 -25.57 10.13
N GLU A 488 5.51 -25.68 9.61
CA GLU A 488 5.22 -25.62 8.17
C GLU A 488 5.40 -24.20 7.64
N TYR A 489 5.34 -23.21 8.53
CA TYR A 489 5.55 -21.80 8.25
C TYR A 489 6.70 -21.26 9.10
N ILE A 490 7.55 -20.46 8.47
CA ILE A 490 8.70 -19.82 9.08
C ILE A 490 8.40 -18.33 9.21
N LEU A 491 8.50 -17.79 10.43
CA LEU A 491 8.39 -16.37 10.70
C LEU A 491 9.74 -15.83 11.13
N LEU A 492 10.33 -14.94 10.31
CA LEU A 492 11.46 -14.11 10.72
C LEU A 492 10.93 -12.96 11.59
N LEU A 493 11.51 -12.76 12.77
CA LEU A 493 11.09 -11.71 13.69
C LEU A 493 12.29 -11.12 14.44
N ASN A 494 12.42 -9.79 14.43
CA ASN A 494 13.47 -9.12 15.21
C ASN A 494 13.15 -9.15 16.71
N ASN A 495 14.19 -9.20 17.54
CA ASN A 495 14.09 -9.26 19.01
C ASN A 495 13.52 -7.98 19.64
N ASP A 496 13.56 -6.85 18.94
CA ASP A 496 13.10 -5.54 19.37
C ASP A 496 11.75 -5.17 18.76
N THR A 497 10.87 -6.16 18.63
CA THR A 497 9.48 -6.00 18.21
C THR A 497 8.51 -6.11 19.40
N GLU A 498 7.32 -5.53 19.26
CA GLU A 498 6.21 -5.73 20.20
C GLU A 498 4.91 -5.94 19.42
N VAL A 499 4.27 -7.10 19.62
CA VAL A 499 2.96 -7.42 19.04
C VAL A 499 1.91 -6.46 19.55
N ILE A 500 1.04 -5.93 18.68
CA ILE A 500 -0.09 -5.08 19.08
C ILE A 500 -1.45 -5.54 18.56
N SER A 501 -1.49 -6.48 17.62
CA SER A 501 -2.71 -7.10 17.09
C SER A 501 -2.78 -8.57 17.51
N ALA A 502 -3.91 -9.01 18.05
CA ALA A 502 -4.02 -10.34 18.63
C ALA A 502 -4.06 -11.46 17.58
N ASP A 503 -4.62 -11.17 16.40
CA ASP A 503 -4.79 -12.08 15.27
C ASP A 503 -3.63 -12.02 14.26
N TRP A 504 -2.52 -11.35 14.58
CA TRP A 504 -1.42 -11.09 13.63
C TRP A 504 -0.87 -12.36 12.95
N LEU A 505 -0.70 -13.47 13.68
CA LEU A 505 -0.26 -14.74 13.09
C LEU A 505 -1.31 -15.32 12.14
N GLN A 506 -2.60 -15.27 12.50
CA GLN A 506 -3.68 -15.71 11.62
C GLN A 506 -3.77 -14.86 10.36
N GLU A 507 -3.62 -13.53 10.51
CA GLU A 507 -3.65 -12.59 9.40
C GLU A 507 -2.50 -12.84 8.42
N MET A 508 -1.30 -13.17 8.90
CA MET A 508 -0.19 -13.53 8.02
C MET A 508 -0.37 -14.94 7.44
N LEU A 509 -0.83 -15.90 8.24
CA LEU A 509 -1.01 -17.29 7.86
C LEU A 509 -2.05 -17.45 6.74
N MET A 510 -3.16 -16.71 6.78
CA MET A 510 -4.22 -16.83 5.78
C MET A 510 -3.72 -16.46 4.36
N TYR A 511 -2.77 -15.53 4.24
CA TYR A 511 -2.09 -15.24 2.98
C TYR A 511 -1.01 -16.27 2.66
N ALA A 512 -0.17 -16.64 3.64
CA ALA A 512 0.91 -17.61 3.44
C ALA A 512 0.41 -19.02 3.06
N GLN A 513 -0.84 -19.37 3.38
CA GLN A 513 -1.46 -20.62 2.97
C GLN A 513 -1.85 -20.67 1.49
N ARG A 514 -1.90 -19.52 0.81
CA ARG A 514 -2.20 -19.51 -0.62
C ARG A 514 -0.99 -20.01 -1.42
N GLY A 515 -1.25 -20.89 -2.39
CA GLY A 515 -0.20 -21.51 -3.18
C GLY A 515 0.57 -20.56 -4.11
N ASP A 516 0.05 -19.35 -4.34
CA ASP A 516 0.66 -18.28 -5.12
C ASP A 516 1.48 -17.30 -4.28
N VAL A 517 1.45 -17.39 -2.94
CA VAL A 517 2.15 -16.45 -2.03
C VAL A 517 3.42 -17.07 -1.48
N GLY A 518 4.53 -16.33 -1.57
CA GLY A 518 5.84 -16.77 -1.11
C GLY A 518 6.32 -16.10 0.17
N ALA A 519 5.89 -14.86 0.44
CA ALA A 519 6.13 -14.20 1.71
C ALA A 519 5.03 -13.21 2.08
N VAL A 520 4.86 -12.98 3.38
CA VAL A 520 3.87 -12.06 3.96
C VAL A 520 4.54 -11.14 4.97
N GLY A 521 4.35 -9.82 4.83
CA GLY A 521 4.89 -8.80 5.73
C GLY A 521 3.82 -8.11 6.55
N ALA A 522 4.15 -7.81 7.81
CA ALA A 522 3.31 -7.04 8.73
C ALA A 522 3.47 -5.51 8.54
N LYS A 523 2.52 -4.72 9.04
CA LYS A 523 2.66 -3.27 9.20
C LYS A 523 3.41 -2.96 10.48
N LEU A 524 4.54 -2.26 10.34
CA LEU A 524 5.41 -1.93 11.47
C LEU A 524 5.35 -0.44 11.77
N TYR A 525 5.32 -0.13 13.07
CA TYR A 525 5.34 1.23 13.58
C TYR A 525 6.60 1.53 14.36
N TYR A 526 7.06 2.77 14.24
CA TYR A 526 7.96 3.36 15.21
C TYR A 526 7.26 3.60 16.56
N PRO A 527 8.03 3.79 17.66
CA PRO A 527 7.45 4.00 18.99
C PRO A 527 6.60 5.26 19.14
N ASP A 528 6.70 6.20 18.19
CA ASP A 528 5.94 7.44 18.13
C ASP A 528 4.63 7.32 17.32
N ASN A 529 4.18 6.10 17.04
CA ASN A 529 3.00 5.78 16.23
C ASN A 529 3.09 6.24 14.76
N THR A 530 4.29 6.46 14.25
CA THR A 530 4.47 6.65 12.81
C THR A 530 4.79 5.32 12.11
N VAL A 531 4.37 5.18 10.87
CA VAL A 531 4.64 4.00 10.04
C VAL A 531 6.14 3.90 9.77
N GLN A 532 6.71 2.72 10.04
CA GLN A 532 8.07 2.35 9.67
C GLN A 532 8.08 1.46 8.42
N HIS A 533 7.12 0.55 8.28
CA HIS A 533 7.02 -0.35 7.14
C HIS A 533 5.58 -0.47 6.65
N GLY A 534 5.36 0.02 5.43
CA GLY A 534 4.15 -0.23 4.65
C GLY A 534 4.46 -0.95 3.33
N GLY A 535 5.50 -1.81 3.33
CA GLY A 535 6.07 -2.41 2.13
C GLY A 535 7.46 -1.91 1.73
N VAL A 536 8.13 -2.61 0.80
CA VAL A 536 9.41 -2.20 0.19
C VAL A 536 9.33 -2.26 -1.34
N VAL A 537 9.89 -1.24 -1.99
CA VAL A 537 10.04 -1.13 -3.46
C VAL A 537 11.49 -0.88 -3.85
N LEU A 538 11.83 -1.21 -5.09
CA LEU A 538 13.17 -1.02 -5.67
C LEU A 538 13.39 0.40 -6.22
N GLY A 539 14.65 0.70 -6.49
CA GLY A 539 15.09 1.87 -7.24
C GLY A 539 15.19 3.15 -6.40
N VAL A 540 14.39 3.29 -5.35
CA VAL A 540 14.49 4.42 -4.40
C VAL A 540 15.87 4.42 -3.75
N GLY A 541 16.54 5.57 -3.77
CA GLY A 541 17.93 5.67 -3.30
C GLY A 541 18.95 4.84 -4.11
N GLY A 542 18.53 4.20 -5.21
CA GLY A 542 19.35 3.34 -6.05
C GLY A 542 19.41 1.87 -5.67
N VAL A 543 18.61 1.45 -4.69
CA VAL A 543 18.55 0.05 -4.22
C VAL A 543 17.10 -0.32 -3.91
N ALA A 544 16.65 -0.10 -2.68
CA ALA A 544 15.29 -0.33 -2.22
C ALA A 544 14.98 0.59 -1.03
N ALA A 545 13.70 0.85 -0.78
CA ALA A 545 13.25 1.63 0.37
C ALA A 545 11.88 1.19 0.88
N HIS A 546 11.67 1.40 2.18
CA HIS A 546 10.37 1.23 2.82
C HIS A 546 9.39 2.31 2.34
N LEU A 547 8.17 1.91 2.02
CA LEU A 547 7.09 2.81 1.65
C LEU A 547 6.44 3.43 2.88
N HIS A 548 5.96 4.67 2.72
CA HIS A 548 5.13 5.38 3.71
C HIS A 548 5.80 5.64 5.07
N CYS A 549 7.13 5.65 5.15
CA CYS A 549 7.82 5.97 6.39
C CYS A 549 7.41 7.34 6.95
N ASN A 550 7.28 7.42 8.27
CA ASN A 550 6.92 8.61 9.05
C ASN A 550 5.48 9.12 8.83
N ARG A 551 4.62 8.38 8.11
CA ARG A 551 3.18 8.68 8.07
C ARG A 551 2.55 8.36 9.42
N GLN A 552 1.52 9.11 9.80
CA GLN A 552 0.79 8.82 11.04
C GLN A 552 0.07 7.47 10.92
N ARG A 553 -0.18 6.82 12.05
CA ARG A 553 -0.82 5.50 12.09
C ARG A 553 -2.16 5.46 11.35
N GLU A 554 -2.93 6.54 11.45
CA GLU A 554 -4.27 6.70 10.87
C GLU A 554 -4.23 7.16 9.40
N ASP A 555 -3.06 7.50 8.85
CA ASP A 555 -2.92 7.86 7.44
C ASP A 555 -3.24 6.63 6.57
N ILE A 556 -4.22 6.77 5.69
CA ILE A 556 -4.62 5.71 4.76
C ILE A 556 -3.57 5.48 3.67
N GLY A 557 -2.60 6.38 3.51
CA GLY A 557 -1.55 6.30 2.51
C GLY A 557 -2.04 6.68 1.11
N TYR A 558 -1.09 6.76 0.18
CA TYR A 558 -1.40 7.07 -1.22
C TYR A 558 -2.37 6.01 -1.78
N MET A 559 -3.50 6.43 -2.35
CA MET A 559 -4.57 5.53 -2.84
C MET A 559 -5.03 4.48 -1.81
N GLY A 560 -5.03 4.81 -0.52
CA GLY A 560 -5.48 3.90 0.54
C GLY A 560 -4.54 2.72 0.84
N ARG A 561 -3.32 2.72 0.28
CA ARG A 561 -2.38 1.58 0.33
C ARG A 561 -1.97 1.16 1.75
N LEU A 562 -2.19 1.96 2.80
CA LEU A 562 -1.90 1.54 4.18
C LEU A 562 -3.06 0.83 4.89
N VAL A 563 -4.20 0.66 4.22
CA VAL A 563 -5.43 0.07 4.81
C VAL A 563 -6.02 -1.06 3.98
N TYR A 564 -5.28 -1.62 3.03
CA TYR A 564 -5.60 -2.93 2.43
C TYR A 564 -4.35 -3.75 2.12
N ALA A 565 -4.53 -5.06 1.90
CA ALA A 565 -3.46 -5.96 1.55
C ALA A 565 -2.96 -5.72 0.12
N GLN A 566 -1.64 -5.78 -0.08
CA GLN A 566 -1.03 -5.41 -1.34
C GLN A 566 0.00 -6.41 -1.81
N ASP A 567 0.09 -6.59 -3.13
CA ASP A 567 1.27 -7.16 -3.75
C ASP A 567 2.37 -6.10 -3.79
N LEU A 568 3.58 -6.51 -3.41
CA LEU A 568 4.76 -5.67 -3.37
C LEU A 568 5.99 -6.40 -3.87
N THR A 569 7.08 -5.66 -4.06
CA THR A 569 8.35 -6.27 -4.45
C THR A 569 9.01 -6.96 -3.27
N ALA A 570 8.97 -6.35 -2.09
CA ALA A 570 9.55 -6.92 -0.90
C ALA A 570 8.81 -6.47 0.37
N VAL A 571 9.00 -7.24 1.43
CA VAL A 571 8.65 -6.91 2.82
C VAL A 571 9.89 -7.12 3.69
N THR A 572 9.89 -6.58 4.91
CA THR A 572 11.09 -6.67 5.76
C THR A 572 11.11 -7.92 6.64
N ALA A 573 12.30 -8.48 6.86
CA ALA A 573 12.50 -9.60 7.80
C ALA A 573 12.34 -9.20 9.28
N ALA A 574 12.10 -7.92 9.60
CA ALA A 574 11.71 -7.54 10.95
C ALA A 574 10.41 -8.21 11.40
N CYS A 575 9.51 -8.57 10.48
CA CYS A 575 8.39 -9.48 10.68
C CYS A 575 7.92 -10.05 9.32
N MET A 576 8.36 -11.27 8.96
CA MET A 576 8.10 -11.90 7.66
C MET A 576 7.67 -13.36 7.75
N MET A 577 6.42 -13.62 7.35
CA MET A 577 5.73 -14.87 7.04
C MET A 577 6.24 -15.62 5.82
N LEU A 578 6.78 -16.85 5.85
CA LEU A 578 6.98 -17.65 4.63
C LEU A 578 6.54 -19.11 4.81
N PRO A 579 6.03 -19.79 3.77
CA PRO A 579 5.94 -21.24 3.75
C PRO A 579 7.32 -21.88 3.80
N ARG A 580 7.49 -22.96 4.58
CA ARG A 580 8.74 -23.75 4.61
C ARG A 580 9.21 -24.14 3.22
N LYS A 581 8.29 -24.61 2.37
CA LYS A 581 8.59 -24.99 0.99
C LYS A 581 9.28 -23.85 0.22
N VAL A 582 8.82 -22.61 0.39
CA VAL A 582 9.39 -21.44 -0.29
C VAL A 582 10.77 -21.09 0.27
N TRP A 583 10.95 -21.20 1.59
CA TRP A 583 12.26 -21.08 2.23
C TRP A 583 13.27 -22.07 1.63
N GLU A 584 12.90 -23.35 1.53
CA GLU A 584 13.75 -24.42 0.98
C GLU A 584 14.04 -24.22 -0.50
N GLU A 585 13.03 -23.87 -1.30
CA GLU A 585 13.18 -23.64 -2.74
C GLU A 585 14.13 -22.49 -3.05
N THR A 586 14.16 -21.46 -2.21
CA THR A 586 14.99 -20.26 -2.38
C THR A 586 16.37 -20.41 -1.74
N GLY A 587 16.55 -21.38 -0.85
CA GLY A 587 17.78 -21.59 -0.09
C GLY A 587 17.94 -20.63 1.10
N GLY A 588 16.84 -20.11 1.64
CA GLY A 588 16.86 -19.18 2.78
C GLY A 588 17.46 -17.81 2.45
N LEU A 589 18.02 -17.14 3.45
CA LEU A 589 18.68 -15.84 3.28
C LEU A 589 20.08 -16.02 2.70
N ASP A 590 20.46 -15.15 1.75
CA ASP A 590 21.80 -15.19 1.15
C ASP A 590 22.83 -14.59 2.13
N GLU A 591 23.73 -15.44 2.61
CA GLU A 591 24.72 -15.09 3.63
C GLU A 591 25.76 -14.06 3.17
N SER A 592 25.83 -13.74 1.87
CA SER A 592 26.65 -12.62 1.39
C SER A 592 26.06 -11.26 1.78
N PHE A 593 24.74 -11.18 1.98
CA PHE A 593 24.05 -10.03 2.59
C PHE A 593 24.00 -10.22 4.10
N GLU A 594 25.09 -9.87 4.78
CA GLU A 594 25.24 -10.10 6.21
C GLU A 594 24.23 -9.32 7.05
N VAL A 595 23.81 -8.14 6.59
CA VAL A 595 23.11 -7.16 7.42
C VAL A 595 22.06 -6.36 6.65
N ALA A 596 22.36 -5.89 5.45
CA ALA A 596 21.45 -5.07 4.65
C ALA A 596 20.96 -5.83 3.41
N PHE A 597 19.72 -5.54 2.99
CA PHE A 597 19.09 -6.06 1.78
C PHE A 597 18.90 -7.59 1.72
N ASN A 598 19.15 -8.34 2.79
CA ASN A 598 18.95 -9.79 2.83
C ASN A 598 17.47 -10.17 2.63
N ASP A 599 16.56 -9.42 3.22
CA ASP A 599 15.11 -9.56 3.11
C ASP A 599 14.61 -9.18 1.71
N VAL A 600 15.12 -8.07 1.16
CA VAL A 600 14.81 -7.63 -0.20
C VAL A 600 15.33 -8.66 -1.22
N ASP A 601 16.55 -9.15 -1.07
CA ASP A 601 17.13 -10.18 -1.94
C ASP A 601 16.32 -11.48 -1.90
N LEU A 602 15.92 -11.93 -0.70
CA LEU A 602 15.05 -13.09 -0.54
C LEU A 602 13.71 -12.89 -1.27
N CYS A 603 13.03 -11.76 -1.04
CA CYS A 603 11.78 -11.44 -1.74
C CYS A 603 11.95 -11.43 -3.25
N MET A 604 13.06 -10.88 -3.76
CA MET A 604 13.36 -10.86 -5.19
C MET A 604 13.56 -12.28 -5.76
N ARG A 605 14.26 -13.17 -5.05
CA ARG A 605 14.39 -14.58 -5.44
C ARG A 605 13.06 -15.34 -5.38
N ILE A 606 12.22 -15.05 -4.38
CA ILE A 606 10.86 -15.61 -4.28
C ILE A 606 10.04 -15.20 -5.51
N ARG A 607 10.08 -13.92 -5.89
CA ARG A 607 9.38 -13.41 -7.09
C ARG A 607 9.91 -13.99 -8.39
N GLN A 608 11.23 -14.23 -8.51
CA GLN A 608 11.80 -14.91 -9.68
C GLN A 608 11.24 -16.34 -9.87
N LYS A 609 10.73 -16.98 -8.81
CA LYS A 609 10.05 -18.28 -8.88
C LYS A 609 8.55 -18.17 -9.19
N GLY A 610 8.02 -16.96 -9.35
CA GLY A 610 6.61 -16.71 -9.70
C GLY A 610 5.68 -16.53 -8.50
N TYR A 611 6.19 -16.49 -7.28
CA TYR A 611 5.37 -16.23 -6.09
C TYR A 611 5.15 -14.73 -5.85
N LEU A 612 4.03 -14.40 -5.22
CA LEU A 612 3.68 -13.07 -4.72
C LEU A 612 4.34 -12.78 -3.37
N ILE A 613 4.60 -11.50 -3.12
CA ILE A 613 4.97 -10.98 -1.80
C ILE A 613 3.83 -10.09 -1.35
N VAL A 614 3.19 -10.45 -0.26
CA VAL A 614 2.01 -9.75 0.25
C VAL A 614 2.36 -8.92 1.46
N PHE A 615 1.97 -7.66 1.49
CA PHE A 615 1.91 -6.86 2.70
C PHE A 615 0.48 -6.87 3.22
N THR A 616 0.31 -7.13 4.52
CA THR A 616 -1.00 -6.99 5.19
C THR A 616 -0.95 -5.87 6.22
N PRO A 617 -1.89 -4.90 6.17
CA PRO A 617 -1.99 -3.84 7.16
C PRO A 617 -2.64 -4.31 8.47
N TYR A 618 -3.13 -5.55 8.52
CA TYR A 618 -3.90 -6.10 9.64
C TYR A 618 -3.07 -6.92 10.63
N ALA A 619 -1.83 -7.25 10.28
CA ALA A 619 -0.82 -7.71 11.23
C ALA A 619 0.04 -6.50 11.63
N GLU A 620 -0.13 -6.02 12.85
CA GLU A 620 0.48 -4.79 13.37
C GLU A 620 1.43 -5.08 14.53
N LEU A 621 2.63 -4.50 14.47
CA LEU A 621 3.67 -4.55 15.51
C LEU A 621 4.40 -3.19 15.65
N TYR A 622 4.92 -2.89 16.85
CA TYR A 622 5.99 -1.90 16.99
C TYR A 622 7.34 -2.55 16.71
N HIS A 623 8.29 -1.77 16.17
CA HIS A 623 9.68 -2.18 16.00
C HIS A 623 10.61 -1.04 16.46
N TYR A 624 11.45 -1.33 17.44
CA TYR A 624 12.22 -0.34 18.21
C TYR A 624 13.63 -0.05 17.65
N GLU A 625 13.81 -0.24 16.33
CA GLU A 625 15.01 -0.18 15.44
C GLU A 625 16.23 0.68 15.88
N PHE A 626 16.06 1.66 16.77
CA PHE A 626 17.10 2.50 17.36
C PHE A 626 17.74 1.98 18.66
N LYS A 627 17.13 1.05 19.41
CA LYS A 627 17.64 0.66 20.74
C LYS A 627 18.72 -0.42 20.70
N SER A 628 18.58 -1.40 19.81
CA SER A 628 19.52 -2.52 19.66
C SER A 628 20.71 -2.18 18.74
N ARG A 629 20.55 -1.20 17.85
CA ARG A 629 21.47 -0.98 16.73
C ARG A 629 22.02 0.45 16.67
N LYS A 630 23.33 0.57 16.89
CA LYS A 630 24.09 1.79 16.53
C LYS A 630 24.14 1.89 15.00
N ALA A 631 24.01 3.11 14.46
CA ALA A 631 24.16 3.39 13.03
C ALA A 631 25.45 2.75 12.45
N ASP A 632 25.54 2.56 11.13
CA ASP A 632 26.78 2.13 10.47
C ASP A 632 27.81 3.27 10.50
N ASP A 633 28.34 3.53 11.69
CA ASP A 633 29.16 4.67 12.07
C ASP A 633 30.66 4.37 11.96
N THR A 634 31.06 3.10 12.08
CA THR A 634 32.46 2.68 11.90
C THR A 634 32.84 2.56 10.42
N PRO A 635 34.13 2.74 10.06
CA PRO A 635 34.60 2.54 8.68
C PRO A 635 34.29 1.14 8.13
N GLU A 636 34.40 0.09 8.96
CA GLU A 636 34.19 -1.31 8.57
C GLU A 636 32.71 -1.56 8.25
N LYS A 637 31.80 -1.07 9.10
CA LYS A 637 30.35 -1.18 8.87
C LYS A 637 29.92 -0.44 7.60
N ARG A 638 30.48 0.75 7.36
CA ARG A 638 30.25 1.50 6.12
C ARG A 638 30.78 0.76 4.89
N ALA A 639 31.98 0.20 4.97
CA ALA A 639 32.55 -0.58 3.88
C ALA A 639 31.70 -1.82 3.56
N ARG A 640 31.23 -2.54 4.60
CA ARG A 640 30.27 -3.66 4.44
C ARG A 640 28.99 -3.20 3.75
N PHE A 641 28.34 -2.15 4.26
CA PHE A 641 27.10 -1.63 3.69
C PHE A 641 27.27 -1.21 2.22
N VAL A 642 28.37 -0.53 1.88
CA VAL A 642 28.69 -0.18 0.49
C VAL A 642 28.87 -1.44 -0.37
N GLY A 643 29.57 -2.45 0.12
CA GLY A 643 29.72 -3.73 -0.58
C GLY A 643 28.40 -4.46 -0.79
N GLU A 644 27.49 -4.43 0.18
CA GLU A 644 26.13 -4.98 0.06
C GLU A 644 25.29 -4.20 -0.97
N VAL A 645 25.38 -2.87 -0.99
CA VAL A 645 24.75 -2.03 -2.03
C VAL A 645 25.26 -2.40 -3.42
N GLU A 646 26.58 -2.49 -3.60
CA GLU A 646 27.19 -2.83 -4.89
C GLU A 646 26.80 -4.23 -5.36
N ARG A 647 26.78 -5.21 -4.44
CA ARG A 647 26.33 -6.57 -4.73
C ARG A 647 24.87 -6.62 -5.13
N PHE A 648 24.00 -5.92 -4.40
CA PHE A 648 22.57 -5.84 -4.72
C PHE A 648 22.36 -5.22 -6.11
N GLN A 649 23.04 -4.10 -6.38
CA GLN A 649 22.98 -3.43 -7.68
C GLN A 649 23.49 -4.31 -8.82
N ALA A 650 24.56 -5.07 -8.60
CA ALA A 650 25.09 -5.98 -9.61
C ALA A 650 24.15 -7.15 -9.89
N ARG A 651 23.59 -7.76 -8.83
CA ARG A 651 22.69 -8.92 -8.95
C ARG A 651 21.36 -8.56 -9.60
N TRP A 652 20.76 -7.44 -9.18
CA TRP A 652 19.41 -7.02 -9.56
C TRP A 652 19.42 -5.84 -10.55
N ALA A 653 20.50 -5.71 -11.34
CA ALA A 653 20.69 -4.58 -12.26
C ALA A 653 19.53 -4.44 -13.26
N LYS A 654 19.06 -5.57 -13.80
CA LYS A 654 17.98 -5.60 -14.80
C LYS A 654 16.66 -5.14 -14.20
N GLU A 655 16.32 -5.61 -13.00
CA GLU A 655 15.09 -5.26 -12.29
C GLU A 655 15.12 -3.80 -11.83
N LEU A 656 16.28 -3.30 -11.38
CA LEU A 656 16.48 -1.89 -11.05
C LEU A 656 16.35 -0.97 -12.28
N GLU A 657 16.81 -1.43 -13.44
CA GLU A 657 16.70 -0.69 -14.71
C GLU A 657 15.26 -0.71 -15.24
N ALA A 658 14.58 -1.85 -15.16
CA ALA A 658 13.18 -2.00 -15.57
C ALA A 658 12.23 -1.14 -14.71
N GLY A 659 12.58 -0.92 -13.44
CA GLY A 659 11.75 -0.24 -12.46
C GLY A 659 10.90 -1.22 -11.65
N ASP A 660 10.41 -0.74 -10.51
CA ASP A 660 9.59 -1.55 -9.61
C ASP A 660 8.13 -1.59 -10.12
N PRO A 661 7.54 -2.79 -10.32
CA PRO A 661 6.18 -2.90 -10.86
C PRO A 661 5.12 -2.32 -9.91
N TYR A 662 5.38 -2.24 -8.61
CA TYR A 662 4.44 -1.72 -7.63
C TYR A 662 4.71 -0.26 -7.25
N TYR A 663 5.67 0.39 -7.92
CA TYR A 663 6.01 1.80 -7.79
C TYR A 663 6.02 2.50 -9.15
N ASN A 664 4.95 3.22 -9.45
CA ASN A 664 4.74 3.86 -10.74
C ASN A 664 5.94 4.75 -11.15
N PRO A 665 6.42 4.68 -12.41
CA PRO A 665 7.58 5.44 -12.87
C PRO A 665 7.39 6.97 -12.86
N ASN A 666 6.15 7.46 -12.71
CA ASN A 666 5.83 8.87 -12.52
C ASN A 666 6.16 9.38 -11.10
N PHE A 667 6.53 8.50 -10.15
CA PHE A 667 7.01 8.89 -8.83
C PHE A 667 8.52 9.01 -8.74
N SER A 668 8.98 9.98 -7.94
CA SER A 668 10.39 10.22 -7.65
C SER A 668 11.03 9.02 -6.95
N LEU A 669 12.28 8.73 -7.31
CA LEU A 669 13.12 7.74 -6.61
C LEU A 669 14.04 8.38 -5.56
N ASP A 670 13.86 9.69 -5.29
CA ASP A 670 14.61 10.39 -4.24
C ASP A 670 14.10 10.02 -2.84
N ASP A 671 12.79 9.79 -2.69
CA ASP A 671 12.14 9.47 -1.43
C ASP A 671 10.90 8.60 -1.69
N ALA A 672 10.66 7.61 -0.83
CA ALA A 672 9.58 6.61 -0.96
C ALA A 672 8.21 7.15 -0.50
N ASN A 673 7.92 8.40 -0.83
CA ASN A 673 6.80 9.18 -0.30
C ASN A 673 5.73 9.53 -1.36
N PHE A 674 5.84 8.95 -2.56
CA PHE A 674 4.92 9.14 -3.70
C PHE A 674 4.91 10.57 -4.26
N THR A 675 6.01 11.32 -4.09
CA THR A 675 6.18 12.62 -4.77
C THR A 675 6.27 12.40 -6.28
N ILE A 676 5.46 13.13 -7.05
CA ILE A 676 5.44 13.07 -8.52
C ILE A 676 6.75 13.68 -9.09
N ARG A 677 7.26 13.11 -10.18
CA ARG A 677 8.47 13.56 -10.88
C ARG A 677 8.30 14.87 -11.66
#